data_AF-A0A813J0D1-F1
#
_entry.id   AF-A0A813J0D1-F1
#
_cell.length_a   1.000
_cell.length_b   1.000
_cell.length_c   1.000
_cell.angle_alpha   90.00
_cell.angle_beta   90.00
_cell.angle_gamma   90.00
#
_symmetry.space_group_name_H-M   'P 1'
#
loop_
_entity.id
_entity.type
_entity.pdbx_description
1 polymer ?
#
loop_
_entity_poly.entity_id
_entity_poly.type
_entity_poly.pdbx_seq_one_letter_code
_entity_poly.pdbx_strand_id
1 'polypeptide(L)'
;MRGSFLKSGAAVKGNLPSWGHKLLGDSLSTQGCFSIGDADVTDEGYTIRYASPGFCDLFKCELSDCLGKRCCSFVGYNCTAGNLSTVAKTQGMELQEAKTRAQFALKHFVQQGKMCSGTWDRPSSGIGYALVLASDRGGEPFVCEIVLSSRTELRTSWGYTVILHRDATNEVPVRKLLEAACPGGGFDQLVHEQKLGLLHRLASSGIDSKSAVLCFQQKALNMWTGKILDQAQDRAVNYQGPFPAWECMFMLDHLSTQQSFILSDAGVTYEGVTVRYASPGCCELFELDFSDLAVTRCQKLLGYQCVSRHVRALAAQLGMDLQQVKERLQFVHDFLVQQANLSLGSWDKPSSHVGFAVALAYKAKGGTFFVAEYEIMSRTEPHTGWPYFASFHRDVTNEVSVKRLLQAACSESAFEQLVQEQKSRNLHVFASSGIHSNRDGRALQYLREKILDVWIDTVKDALWTPGSDSHPTQSRSRSKSPDPDRLPDWAYTLIQRGLCDRQSFTICDNGMTDEGLTVLYASSGFCDLFECDSSELLGTRCCYQCDTEQTVIAADALGMGVRELKERIQFTHKYFVQQSAEQVGFALLLACTRSGALFVCAVTLMSRTEDITGWHYTTLLQMDVTDIVGIRQLIEAACPAGGFDQLVQESRSEMLQCLKSSGIPSSNAAPPFQRQALERWTGQMMDVVQRDQNPAAAKALRAPPPSFASDGSQQLGTADESETACPSSSPASNKRVRAHHPVKPAGQQGCFS
;
A
#
# COMPACT_ATOMS: atom_id res chain seq x y z
N MET A 1 19.90 -38.66 -48.12
CA MET A 1 20.03 -37.25 -48.56
C MET A 1 19.18 -36.41 -47.62
N ARG A 2 19.79 -35.82 -46.57
CA ARG A 2 20.01 -34.37 -46.36
C ARG A 2 18.76 -33.50 -46.65
N GLY A 3 18.22 -32.70 -45.73
CA GLY A 3 18.76 -32.29 -44.45
C GLY A 3 17.84 -31.47 -43.55
N SER A 4 18.35 -31.34 -42.32
CA SER A 4 17.96 -30.53 -41.19
C SER A 4 17.92 -29.02 -41.45
N PHE A 5 16.97 -28.32 -40.83
CA PHE A 5 17.08 -26.89 -40.51
C PHE A 5 16.64 -26.63 -39.07
N LEU A 6 17.61 -26.72 -38.15
CA LEU A 6 17.62 -25.92 -36.92
C LEU A 6 18.76 -24.91 -37.12
N LYS A 7 18.41 -23.63 -37.32
CA LYS A 7 19.40 -22.54 -37.35
C LYS A 7 19.70 -22.11 -35.92
N SER A 8 20.95 -22.31 -35.52
CA SER A 8 21.60 -21.67 -34.38
C SER A 8 21.94 -20.21 -34.66
N GLY A 9 21.84 -19.37 -33.63
CA GLY A 9 22.80 -18.29 -33.39
C GLY A 9 22.55 -16.94 -34.06
N ALA A 10 21.86 -16.04 -33.35
CA ALA A 10 22.18 -14.62 -33.38
C ALA A 10 22.21 -14.10 -31.93
N ALA A 11 23.41 -13.86 -31.42
CA ALA A 11 23.62 -13.21 -30.14
C ALA A 11 23.23 -11.73 -30.26
N VAL A 12 22.06 -11.37 -29.73
CA VAL A 12 21.69 -9.96 -29.52
C VAL A 12 22.19 -9.56 -28.14
N LYS A 13 23.38 -8.93 -28.11
CA LYS A 13 23.79 -8.11 -26.96
C LYS A 13 23.03 -6.78 -27.06
N GLY A 14 21.90 -6.70 -26.38
CA GLY A 14 21.16 -5.46 -26.17
C GLY A 14 20.48 -5.54 -24.81
N ASN A 15 20.70 -4.54 -23.96
CA ASN A 15 20.00 -4.42 -22.68
C ASN A 15 18.48 -4.36 -22.93
N LEU A 16 17.75 -5.38 -22.47
CA LEU A 16 16.29 -5.45 -22.55
C LEU A 16 15.66 -4.67 -21.37
N PRO A 17 14.90 -3.58 -21.58
CA PRO A 17 14.19 -2.87 -20.52
C PRO A 17 12.81 -3.51 -20.23
N SER A 18 12.44 -3.50 -18.94
CA SER A 18 11.15 -3.72 -18.21
C SER A 18 9.89 -4.41 -18.82
N TRP A 19 9.80 -4.71 -20.11
CA TRP A 19 8.72 -5.51 -20.74
C TRP A 19 8.83 -7.02 -20.45
N GLY A 20 9.88 -7.43 -19.74
CA GLY A 20 10.18 -8.83 -19.45
C GLY A 20 9.06 -9.57 -18.71
N HIS A 21 8.25 -8.92 -17.87
CA HIS A 21 7.23 -9.62 -17.08
C HIS A 21 6.05 -10.14 -17.89
N LYS A 22 5.54 -9.33 -18.83
CA LYS A 22 4.43 -9.71 -19.70
C LYS A 22 4.89 -10.70 -20.75
N LEU A 23 6.06 -10.47 -21.36
CA LEU A 23 6.65 -11.38 -22.34
C LEU A 23 7.12 -12.71 -21.73
N LEU A 24 7.66 -12.73 -20.51
CA LEU A 24 8.02 -13.97 -19.82
C LEU A 24 6.78 -14.66 -19.26
N GLY A 25 5.77 -13.92 -18.80
CA GLY A 25 4.46 -14.47 -18.44
C GLY A 25 3.77 -15.12 -19.63
N ASP A 26 3.74 -14.43 -20.76
CA ASP A 26 3.21 -14.91 -22.04
C ASP A 26 4.04 -16.10 -22.52
N SER A 27 5.37 -16.01 -22.57
CA SER A 27 6.25 -17.12 -22.95
C SER A 27 6.11 -18.35 -22.02
N LEU A 28 6.08 -18.17 -20.70
CA LEU A 28 5.82 -19.26 -19.77
C LEU A 28 4.41 -19.81 -19.93
N SER A 29 3.41 -18.98 -20.24
CA SER A 29 2.02 -19.44 -20.42
C SER A 29 1.77 -20.11 -21.77
N THR A 30 2.39 -19.66 -22.86
CA THR A 30 2.16 -20.17 -24.22
C THR A 30 3.19 -21.21 -24.64
N GLN A 31 4.41 -21.17 -24.10
CA GLN A 31 5.51 -22.09 -24.44
C GLN A 31 6.03 -22.88 -23.23
N GLY A 32 5.79 -22.40 -22.01
CA GLY A 32 6.15 -23.13 -20.81
C GLY A 32 5.16 -24.25 -20.50
N CYS A 33 5.68 -25.44 -20.23
CA CYS A 33 4.91 -26.60 -19.81
C CYS A 33 5.02 -26.73 -18.27
N PHE A 34 4.04 -26.19 -17.54
CA PHE A 34 4.06 -26.19 -16.09
C PHE A 34 2.66 -26.34 -15.47
N SER A 35 2.63 -26.82 -14.23
CA SER A 35 1.43 -26.88 -13.40
C SER A 35 1.73 -26.26 -12.02
N ILE A 36 0.70 -25.76 -11.35
CA ILE A 36 0.78 -25.31 -9.95
C ILE A 36 -0.22 -26.12 -9.13
N GLY A 37 0.20 -26.62 -7.97
CA GLY A 37 -0.66 -27.38 -7.06
C GLY A 37 -0.53 -26.98 -5.60
N ASP A 38 -1.47 -27.47 -4.78
CA ASP A 38 -1.35 -27.40 -3.31
C ASP A 38 -0.07 -28.13 -2.92
N ALA A 39 0.76 -27.56 -2.06
CA ALA A 39 2.06 -28.15 -1.76
C ALA A 39 2.07 -29.29 -0.74
N ASP A 40 0.88 -29.72 -0.31
CA ASP A 40 0.71 -30.94 0.44
C ASP A 40 0.92 -32.15 -0.47
N VAL A 41 2.09 -32.77 -0.34
CA VAL A 41 2.53 -33.89 -1.18
C VAL A 41 2.06 -35.19 -0.56
N THR A 42 1.04 -35.76 -1.17
CA THR A 42 0.59 -37.12 -0.84
C THR A 42 1.41 -38.16 -1.61
N ASP A 43 1.19 -39.44 -1.32
CA ASP A 43 1.79 -40.53 -2.13
C ASP A 43 1.26 -40.54 -3.58
N GLU A 44 0.17 -39.82 -3.83
CA GLU A 44 -0.40 -39.58 -5.16
C GLU A 44 0.08 -38.23 -5.76
N GLY A 45 1.02 -37.56 -5.11
CA GLY A 45 1.53 -36.25 -5.53
C GLY A 45 0.62 -35.09 -5.16
N TYR A 46 0.65 -34.05 -5.98
CA TYR A 46 0.03 -32.73 -5.74
C TYR A 46 -1.32 -32.62 -6.42
N THR A 47 -2.27 -31.92 -5.81
CA THR A 47 -3.52 -31.55 -6.48
C THR A 47 -3.26 -30.39 -7.43
N ILE A 48 -3.49 -30.59 -8.73
CA ILE A 48 -3.31 -29.55 -9.76
C ILE A 48 -4.40 -28.50 -9.59
N ARG A 49 -3.99 -27.26 -9.34
CA ARG A 49 -4.88 -26.07 -9.26
C ARG A 49 -4.79 -25.20 -10.51
N TYR A 50 -3.69 -25.33 -11.26
CA TYR A 50 -3.50 -24.69 -12.55
C TYR A 50 -2.61 -25.55 -13.43
N ALA A 51 -2.92 -25.60 -14.72
CA ALA A 51 -2.09 -26.17 -15.77
C ALA A 51 -1.93 -25.13 -16.89
N SER A 52 -0.71 -24.96 -17.39
CA SER A 52 -0.46 -24.11 -18.55
C SER A 52 -0.98 -24.77 -19.83
N PRO A 53 -1.25 -24.00 -20.89
CA PRO A 53 -1.45 -24.52 -22.26
C PRO A 53 -0.38 -25.55 -22.66
N GLY A 54 0.90 -25.25 -22.44
CA GLY A 54 1.99 -26.19 -22.75
C GLY A 54 1.92 -27.51 -21.96
N PHE A 55 1.39 -27.50 -20.74
CA PHE A 55 1.10 -28.74 -19.99
C PHE A 55 -0.02 -29.54 -20.67
N CYS A 56 -1.12 -28.88 -21.03
CA CYS A 56 -2.24 -29.51 -21.70
C CYS A 56 -1.81 -30.11 -23.06
N ASP A 57 -0.95 -29.40 -23.80
CA ASP A 57 -0.38 -29.87 -25.07
C ASP A 57 0.54 -31.09 -24.87
N LEU A 58 1.43 -31.06 -23.87
CA LEU A 58 2.34 -32.16 -23.55
C LEU A 58 1.56 -33.46 -23.25
N PHE A 59 0.49 -33.37 -22.46
CA PHE A 59 -0.31 -34.52 -22.06
C PHE A 59 -1.51 -34.80 -22.98
N LYS A 60 -1.73 -33.97 -24.01
CA LYS A 60 -2.88 -34.03 -24.95
C LYS A 60 -4.24 -34.08 -24.25
N CYS A 61 -4.40 -33.32 -23.17
CA CYS A 61 -5.62 -33.25 -22.36
C CYS A 61 -6.23 -31.85 -22.36
N GLU A 62 -7.50 -31.74 -21.96
CA GLU A 62 -8.12 -30.44 -21.74
C GLU A 62 -7.82 -29.92 -20.33
N LEU A 63 -7.89 -28.59 -20.14
CA LEU A 63 -7.66 -27.99 -18.82
C LEU A 63 -8.62 -28.54 -17.75
N SER A 64 -9.88 -28.73 -18.11
CA SER A 64 -10.93 -29.33 -17.27
C SER A 64 -10.57 -30.74 -16.80
N ASP A 65 -9.84 -31.51 -17.61
CA ASP A 65 -9.35 -32.83 -17.25
C ASP A 65 -8.20 -32.78 -16.24
N CYS A 66 -7.53 -31.63 -16.09
CA CYS A 66 -6.37 -31.46 -15.22
C CYS A 66 -6.72 -30.97 -13.81
N LEU A 67 -7.63 -29.99 -13.73
CA LEU A 67 -7.92 -29.29 -12.48
C LEU A 67 -8.53 -30.21 -11.42
N GLY A 68 -8.03 -30.11 -10.19
CA GLY A 68 -8.45 -30.94 -9.05
C GLY A 68 -7.91 -32.37 -9.07
N LYS A 69 -7.31 -32.84 -10.18
CA LYS A 69 -6.66 -34.14 -10.23
C LYS A 69 -5.29 -34.11 -9.57
N ARG A 70 -4.88 -35.29 -9.09
CA ARG A 70 -3.52 -35.52 -8.61
C ARG A 70 -2.55 -35.58 -9.78
N CYS A 71 -1.38 -34.95 -9.67
CA CYS A 71 -0.39 -34.92 -10.75
C CYS A 71 0.06 -36.32 -11.17
N CYS A 72 0.09 -37.30 -10.26
CA CYS A 72 0.41 -38.69 -10.60
C CYS A 72 -0.62 -39.37 -11.52
N SER A 73 -1.78 -38.74 -11.76
CA SER A 73 -2.72 -39.17 -12.81
C SER A 73 -2.16 -38.93 -14.22
N PHE A 74 -1.15 -38.08 -14.35
CA PHE A 74 -0.48 -37.72 -15.61
C PHE A 74 0.95 -38.26 -15.67
N VAL A 75 1.59 -38.47 -14.51
CA VAL A 75 2.98 -38.92 -14.42
C VAL A 75 3.13 -40.17 -13.54
N GLY A 76 4.03 -41.06 -13.93
CA GLY A 76 4.36 -42.29 -13.22
C GLY A 76 3.53 -43.51 -13.61
N TYR A 77 3.54 -44.51 -12.74
CA TYR A 77 2.85 -45.78 -12.95
C TYR A 77 1.33 -45.63 -13.17
N ASN A 78 0.67 -44.73 -12.45
CA ASN A 78 -0.80 -44.65 -12.47
C ASN A 78 -1.35 -44.24 -13.85
N CYS A 79 -0.69 -43.29 -14.52
CA CYS A 79 -1.09 -42.86 -15.87
C CYS A 79 -0.75 -43.90 -16.96
N THR A 80 0.24 -44.77 -16.71
CA THR A 80 0.74 -45.74 -17.68
C THR A 80 0.18 -47.14 -17.46
N ALA A 81 -0.56 -47.39 -16.37
CA ALA A 81 -1.02 -48.71 -15.98
C ALA A 81 -1.79 -49.45 -17.09
N GLY A 82 -2.59 -48.73 -17.89
CA GLY A 82 -3.32 -49.30 -19.04
C GLY A 82 -2.44 -49.69 -20.22
N ASN A 83 -1.29 -49.04 -20.40
CA ASN A 83 -0.40 -49.21 -21.56
C ASN A 83 0.94 -49.86 -21.21
N LEU A 84 1.16 -50.21 -19.95
CA LEU A 84 2.44 -50.72 -19.48
C LEU A 84 2.79 -52.08 -20.08
N SER A 85 1.80 -52.88 -20.48
CA SER A 85 2.00 -54.13 -21.23
C SER A 85 2.62 -53.87 -22.59
N THR A 86 2.16 -52.84 -23.29
CA THR A 86 2.74 -52.37 -24.55
C THR A 86 4.15 -51.84 -24.33
N VAL A 87 4.37 -51.01 -23.30
CA VAL A 87 5.71 -50.52 -22.93
C VAL A 87 6.67 -51.70 -22.69
N ALA A 88 6.27 -52.66 -21.85
CA ALA A 88 7.08 -53.83 -21.52
C ALA A 88 7.45 -54.63 -22.77
N LYS A 89 6.47 -54.91 -23.64
CA LYS A 89 6.70 -55.62 -24.91
C LYS A 89 7.65 -54.87 -25.83
N THR A 90 7.46 -53.55 -25.99
CA THR A 90 8.32 -52.71 -26.85
C THR A 90 9.74 -52.61 -26.33
N GLN A 91 9.93 -52.59 -25.01
CA GLN A 91 11.26 -52.54 -24.40
C GLN A 91 11.91 -53.93 -24.20
N GLY A 92 11.20 -55.02 -24.51
CA GLY A 92 11.69 -56.38 -24.32
C GLY A 92 11.83 -56.78 -22.86
N MET A 93 10.91 -56.31 -22.01
CA MET A 93 10.90 -56.52 -20.56
C MET A 93 9.65 -57.28 -20.11
N GLU A 94 9.72 -57.94 -18.96
CA GLU A 94 8.52 -58.52 -18.34
C GLU A 94 7.58 -57.40 -17.82
N LEU A 95 6.26 -57.59 -17.92
CA LEU A 95 5.29 -56.60 -17.44
C LEU A 95 5.48 -56.27 -15.94
N GLN A 96 5.72 -57.29 -15.12
CA GLN A 96 5.90 -57.10 -13.68
C GLN A 96 7.19 -56.34 -13.36
N GLU A 97 8.24 -56.57 -14.16
CA GLU A 97 9.49 -55.83 -14.09
C GLU A 97 9.27 -54.36 -14.46
N ALA A 98 8.65 -54.08 -15.61
CA ALA A 98 8.33 -52.72 -16.04
C ALA A 98 7.47 -51.96 -15.00
N LYS A 99 6.48 -52.64 -14.39
CA LYS A 99 5.66 -52.11 -13.30
C LYS A 99 6.48 -51.71 -12.09
N THR A 100 7.34 -52.60 -11.62
CA THR A 100 8.19 -52.36 -10.45
C THR A 100 9.10 -51.16 -10.67
N ARG A 101 9.67 -51.04 -11.88
CA ARG A 101 10.61 -49.96 -12.21
C ARG A 101 9.92 -48.60 -12.44
N ALA A 102 8.75 -48.59 -13.09
CA ALA A 102 7.92 -47.38 -13.19
C ALA A 102 7.46 -46.88 -11.80
N GLN A 103 7.12 -47.79 -10.90
CA GLN A 103 6.79 -47.46 -9.51
C GLN A 103 7.99 -46.92 -8.74
N PHE A 104 9.20 -47.44 -8.98
CA PHE A 104 10.43 -46.92 -8.39
C PHE A 104 10.68 -45.46 -8.79
N ALA A 105 10.59 -45.15 -10.09
CA ALA A 105 10.74 -43.78 -10.58
C ALA A 105 9.67 -42.83 -9.98
N LEU A 106 8.42 -43.29 -9.87
CA LEU A 106 7.34 -42.53 -9.24
C LEU A 106 7.61 -42.26 -7.75
N LYS A 107 8.10 -43.25 -7.00
CA LYS A 107 8.47 -43.07 -5.59
C LYS A 107 9.57 -42.02 -5.43
N HIS A 108 10.56 -42.00 -6.33
CA HIS A 108 11.58 -40.96 -6.32
C HIS A 108 10.98 -39.56 -6.56
N PHE A 109 10.06 -39.40 -7.52
CA PHE A 109 9.35 -38.13 -7.73
C PHE A 109 8.59 -37.66 -6.47
N VAL A 110 7.83 -38.55 -5.83
CA VAL A 110 7.11 -38.23 -4.58
C VAL A 110 8.09 -37.84 -3.47
N GLN A 111 9.22 -38.55 -3.34
CA GLN A 111 10.25 -38.25 -2.36
C GLN A 111 10.87 -36.86 -2.58
N GLN A 112 11.20 -36.52 -3.83
CA GLN A 112 11.70 -35.19 -4.20
C GLN A 112 10.67 -34.11 -3.88
N GLY A 113 9.39 -34.40 -4.13
CA GLY A 113 8.31 -33.50 -3.77
C GLY A 113 8.19 -33.25 -2.26
N LYS A 114 8.26 -34.31 -1.45
CA LYS A 114 8.27 -34.23 0.02
C LYS A 114 9.49 -33.47 0.55
N MET A 115 10.65 -33.65 -0.07
CA MET A 115 11.86 -32.87 0.26
C MET A 115 11.68 -31.39 -0.06
N CYS A 116 11.07 -31.05 -1.21
CA CYS A 116 10.74 -29.67 -1.56
C CYS A 116 9.76 -29.04 -0.58
N SER A 117 8.65 -29.72 -0.26
CA SER A 117 7.67 -29.22 0.70
C SER A 117 8.28 -29.08 2.10
N GLY A 118 9.17 -29.97 2.55
CA GLY A 118 9.81 -29.85 3.87
C GLY A 118 10.69 -28.61 4.08
N THR A 119 10.97 -27.82 3.03
CA THR A 119 11.88 -26.66 3.06
C THR A 119 11.16 -25.30 2.99
N TRP A 120 9.92 -25.22 3.50
CA TRP A 120 9.11 -24.00 3.58
C TRP A 120 9.86 -22.77 4.09
N ASP A 121 10.66 -22.96 5.15
CA ASP A 121 11.38 -21.88 5.82
C ASP A 121 12.56 -21.33 5.00
N ARG A 122 12.92 -22.00 3.90
CA ARG A 122 14.03 -21.62 3.00
C ARG A 122 13.63 -21.84 1.53
N PRO A 123 12.79 -20.97 0.96
CA PRO A 123 12.26 -21.10 -0.41
C PRO A 123 13.33 -21.07 -1.51
N SER A 124 14.57 -20.66 -1.20
CA SER A 124 15.70 -20.66 -2.12
C SER A 124 16.53 -21.96 -2.13
N SER A 125 16.27 -22.94 -1.26
CA SER A 125 17.12 -24.14 -1.14
C SER A 125 16.50 -25.45 -1.62
N GLY A 126 15.21 -25.50 -1.94
CA GLY A 126 14.51 -26.76 -2.25
C GLY A 126 14.05 -26.88 -3.70
N ILE A 127 14.98 -27.05 -4.66
CA ILE A 127 14.61 -27.48 -6.03
C ILE A 127 14.68 -29.00 -6.11
N GLY A 128 13.53 -29.61 -6.31
CA GLY A 128 13.37 -31.05 -6.52
C GLY A 128 13.50 -31.37 -7.99
N TYR A 129 14.04 -32.54 -8.30
CA TYR A 129 14.24 -32.97 -9.66
C TYR A 129 13.97 -34.46 -9.81
N ALA A 130 13.19 -34.85 -10.81
CA ALA A 130 12.86 -36.24 -11.06
C ALA A 130 12.74 -36.53 -12.57
N LEU A 131 13.04 -37.77 -12.93
CA LEU A 131 12.68 -38.36 -14.21
C LEU A 131 11.61 -39.41 -13.95
N VAL A 132 10.50 -39.35 -14.67
CA VAL A 132 9.41 -40.31 -14.50
C VAL A 132 8.88 -40.76 -15.85
N LEU A 133 8.35 -41.98 -15.88
CA LEU A 133 7.59 -42.45 -17.04
C LEU A 133 6.23 -41.75 -17.04
N ALA A 134 5.84 -41.14 -18.14
CA ALA A 134 4.53 -40.51 -18.31
C ALA A 134 3.84 -41.09 -19.55
N SER A 135 2.55 -40.77 -19.71
CA SER A 135 1.81 -41.10 -20.92
C SER A 135 0.90 -39.95 -21.30
N ASP A 136 0.80 -39.65 -22.58
CA ASP A 136 -0.20 -38.71 -23.09
C ASP A 136 -1.61 -39.33 -23.08
N ARG A 137 -2.64 -38.54 -23.37
CA ARG A 137 -4.03 -39.03 -23.47
C ARG A 137 -4.23 -40.13 -24.51
N GLY A 138 -3.36 -40.22 -25.51
CA GLY A 138 -3.37 -41.27 -26.53
C GLY A 138 -2.76 -42.59 -26.05
N GLY A 139 -2.10 -42.57 -24.90
CA GLY A 139 -1.45 -43.74 -24.33
C GLY A 139 0.00 -43.93 -24.76
N GLU A 140 0.57 -42.98 -25.50
CA GLU A 140 1.96 -43.06 -25.92
C GLU A 140 2.88 -42.77 -24.71
N PRO A 141 3.83 -43.67 -24.41
CA PRO A 141 4.73 -43.52 -23.27
C PRO A 141 5.90 -42.60 -23.60
N PHE A 142 6.26 -41.72 -22.67
CA PHE A 142 7.41 -40.83 -22.80
C PHE A 142 8.12 -40.64 -21.46
N VAL A 143 9.38 -40.18 -21.48
CA VAL A 143 10.13 -39.83 -20.26
C VAL A 143 9.89 -38.35 -19.96
N CYS A 144 9.23 -38.08 -18.83
CA CYS A 144 8.97 -36.72 -18.37
C CYS A 144 10.07 -36.27 -17.39
N GLU A 145 10.80 -35.22 -17.77
CA GLU A 145 11.67 -34.46 -16.88
C GLU A 145 10.82 -33.50 -16.04
N ILE A 146 10.96 -33.59 -14.71
CA ILE A 146 10.17 -32.81 -13.75
C ILE A 146 11.07 -32.00 -12.82
N VAL A 147 10.75 -30.71 -12.68
CA VAL A 147 11.37 -29.78 -11.73
C VAL A 147 10.33 -29.28 -10.76
N LEU A 148 10.59 -29.36 -9.47
CA LEU A 148 9.69 -28.93 -8.41
C LEU A 148 10.26 -27.75 -7.64
N SER A 149 9.44 -26.73 -7.42
CA SER A 149 9.76 -25.59 -6.57
C SER A 149 8.57 -25.27 -5.66
N SER A 150 8.70 -25.60 -4.38
CA SER A 150 7.71 -25.25 -3.36
C SER A 150 7.91 -23.81 -2.88
N ARG A 151 6.81 -23.07 -2.76
CA ARG A 151 6.80 -21.63 -2.47
C ARG A 151 5.59 -21.26 -1.64
N THR A 152 5.75 -20.26 -0.78
CA THR A 152 4.64 -19.69 -0.01
C THR A 152 4.18 -18.40 -0.67
N GLU A 153 2.88 -18.24 -0.86
CA GLU A 153 2.29 -16.98 -1.33
C GLU A 153 2.33 -15.98 -0.16
N LEU A 154 2.87 -14.78 -0.42
CA LEU A 154 3.28 -13.82 0.61
C LEU A 154 2.13 -13.11 1.33
N ARG A 155 0.92 -13.10 0.76
CA ARG A 155 -0.25 -12.42 1.32
C ARG A 155 -1.12 -13.37 2.15
N THR A 156 -1.20 -14.61 1.74
CA THR A 156 -2.14 -15.63 2.24
C THR A 156 -1.46 -16.72 3.05
N SER A 157 -0.13 -16.75 3.06
CA SER A 157 0.68 -17.84 3.63
C SER A 157 0.36 -19.22 3.01
N TRP A 158 -0.30 -19.28 1.86
CA TRP A 158 -0.62 -20.54 1.21
C TRP A 158 0.62 -21.16 0.57
N GLY A 159 0.95 -22.39 0.97
CA GLY A 159 1.99 -23.19 0.35
C GLY A 159 1.54 -23.80 -0.97
N TYR A 160 2.25 -23.50 -2.05
CA TYR A 160 2.02 -24.04 -3.39
C TYR A 160 3.30 -24.60 -3.99
N THR A 161 3.18 -25.53 -4.94
CA THR A 161 4.32 -26.09 -5.67
C THR A 161 4.16 -25.82 -7.15
N VAL A 162 5.19 -25.19 -7.73
CA VAL A 162 5.33 -25.04 -9.18
C VAL A 162 6.07 -26.26 -9.71
N ILE A 163 5.51 -26.91 -10.71
CA ILE A 163 6.06 -28.11 -11.33
C ILE A 163 6.27 -27.82 -12.81
N LEU A 164 7.51 -27.89 -13.27
CA LEU A 164 7.87 -27.78 -14.68
C LEU A 164 7.97 -29.18 -15.26
N HIS A 165 7.43 -29.37 -16.47
CA HIS A 165 7.41 -30.66 -17.16
C HIS A 165 8.03 -30.51 -18.54
N ARG A 166 8.73 -31.53 -19.00
CA ARG A 166 9.32 -31.59 -20.33
C ARG A 166 9.42 -33.04 -20.81
N ASP A 167 9.09 -33.28 -22.07
CA ASP A 167 9.45 -34.54 -22.72
C ASP A 167 10.98 -34.60 -22.94
N ALA A 168 11.62 -35.55 -22.27
CA ALA A 168 13.05 -35.83 -22.33
C ALA A 168 13.34 -37.19 -22.99
N THR A 169 12.40 -37.76 -23.74
CA THR A 169 12.53 -39.09 -24.35
C THR A 169 13.70 -39.17 -25.33
N ASN A 170 14.02 -38.06 -26.00
CA ASN A 170 15.14 -37.99 -26.94
C ASN A 170 16.50 -38.06 -26.24
N GLU A 171 16.61 -37.52 -25.02
CA GLU A 171 17.82 -37.57 -24.20
C GLU A 171 17.91 -38.83 -23.33
N VAL A 172 16.77 -39.27 -22.80
CA VAL A 172 16.61 -40.44 -21.95
C VAL A 172 15.50 -41.31 -22.55
N PRO A 173 15.86 -42.31 -23.38
CA PRO A 173 14.88 -43.24 -23.89
C PRO A 173 14.14 -43.97 -22.76
N VAL A 174 12.88 -44.32 -22.98
CA VAL A 174 12.05 -45.07 -22.01
C VAL A 174 12.77 -46.31 -21.48
N ARG A 175 13.47 -47.03 -22.35
CA ARG A 175 14.31 -48.18 -21.96
C ARG A 175 15.36 -47.82 -20.93
N LYS A 176 16.12 -46.74 -21.18
CA LYS A 176 17.22 -46.30 -20.32
C LYS A 176 16.71 -45.86 -18.95
N LEU A 177 15.57 -45.17 -18.91
CA LEU A 177 14.92 -44.81 -17.65
C LEU A 177 14.53 -46.07 -16.86
N LEU A 178 13.85 -47.02 -17.51
CA LEU A 178 13.42 -48.26 -16.87
C LEU A 178 14.62 -49.13 -16.46
N GLU A 179 15.68 -49.23 -17.26
CA GLU A 179 16.92 -49.93 -16.88
C GLU A 179 17.57 -49.32 -15.64
N ALA A 180 17.59 -47.99 -15.54
CA ALA A 180 18.15 -47.31 -14.40
C ALA A 180 17.28 -47.42 -13.13
N ALA A 181 15.94 -47.44 -13.28
CA ALA A 181 14.96 -47.41 -12.20
C ALA A 181 14.79 -48.74 -11.47
N CYS A 182 15.90 -49.35 -11.04
CA CYS A 182 15.94 -50.51 -10.16
C CYS A 182 16.99 -50.30 -9.06
N PRO A 183 16.90 -51.03 -7.93
CA PRO A 183 17.92 -50.97 -6.89
C PRO A 183 19.31 -51.28 -7.47
N GLY A 184 20.24 -50.34 -7.38
CA GLY A 184 21.59 -50.46 -7.96
C GLY A 184 21.71 -50.18 -9.46
N GLY A 185 20.62 -49.86 -10.16
CA GLY A 185 20.60 -49.58 -11.61
C GLY A 185 21.22 -48.24 -12.03
N GLY A 186 21.71 -47.43 -11.09
CA GLY A 186 22.27 -46.11 -11.38
C GLY A 186 21.22 -45.02 -11.63
N PHE A 187 19.98 -45.18 -11.14
CA PHE A 187 18.93 -44.16 -11.26
C PHE A 187 19.37 -42.77 -10.77
N ASP A 188 20.01 -42.71 -9.59
CA ASP A 188 20.46 -41.44 -9.02
C ASP A 188 21.54 -40.78 -9.88
N GLN A 189 22.41 -41.57 -10.52
CA GLN A 189 23.41 -41.06 -11.46
C GLN A 189 22.73 -40.49 -12.71
N LEU A 190 21.77 -41.21 -13.30
CA LEU A 190 21.01 -40.74 -14.46
C LEU A 190 20.28 -39.43 -14.15
N VAL A 191 19.62 -39.36 -12.99
CA VAL A 191 18.93 -38.17 -12.51
C VAL A 191 19.92 -37.02 -12.29
N HIS A 192 21.09 -37.28 -11.70
CA HIS A 192 22.12 -36.27 -11.47
C HIS A 192 22.69 -35.69 -12.78
N GLU A 193 23.03 -36.54 -13.74
CA GLU A 193 23.54 -36.14 -15.07
C GLU A 193 22.54 -35.23 -15.79
N GLN A 194 21.25 -35.62 -15.81
CA GLN A 194 20.22 -34.80 -16.45
C GLN A 194 19.94 -33.50 -15.68
N LYS A 195 19.97 -33.53 -14.35
CA LYS A 195 19.84 -32.35 -13.49
C LYS A 195 20.90 -31.28 -13.81
N LEU A 196 22.16 -31.67 -14.00
CA LEU A 196 23.23 -30.72 -14.35
C LEU A 196 22.97 -30.02 -15.68
N GLY A 197 22.55 -30.79 -16.71
CA GLY A 197 22.17 -30.23 -18.00
C GLY A 197 20.98 -29.28 -17.92
N LEU A 198 20.00 -29.61 -17.07
CA LEU A 198 18.83 -28.78 -16.82
C LEU A 198 19.17 -27.47 -16.10
N LEU A 199 20.00 -27.50 -15.04
CA LEU A 199 20.32 -26.30 -14.27
C LEU A 199 20.90 -25.19 -15.16
N HIS A 200 21.71 -25.56 -16.14
CA HIS A 200 22.21 -24.64 -17.16
C HIS A 200 21.08 -24.03 -18.02
N ARG A 201 20.07 -24.83 -18.38
CA ARG A 201 18.87 -24.36 -19.13
C ARG A 201 17.94 -23.50 -18.26
N LEU A 202 17.74 -23.85 -16.99
CA LEU A 202 16.90 -23.07 -16.09
C LEU A 202 17.49 -21.67 -15.88
N ALA A 203 18.82 -21.60 -15.69
CA ALA A 203 19.55 -20.34 -15.60
C ALA A 203 19.37 -19.46 -16.84
N SER A 204 19.36 -20.04 -18.05
CA SER A 204 19.16 -19.28 -19.29
C SER A 204 17.68 -18.96 -19.60
N SER A 205 16.73 -19.76 -19.10
CA SER A 205 15.30 -19.56 -19.30
C SER A 205 14.70 -18.43 -18.45
N GLY A 206 15.41 -17.99 -17.41
CA GLY A 206 14.90 -16.98 -16.48
C GLY A 206 13.76 -17.48 -15.59
N ILE A 207 13.57 -18.79 -15.42
CA ILE A 207 12.51 -19.32 -14.55
C ILE A 207 12.73 -19.02 -13.07
N ASP A 208 14.00 -18.84 -12.69
CA ASP A 208 14.41 -18.34 -11.37
C ASP A 208 14.55 -16.82 -11.35
N SER A 209 14.22 -16.13 -12.45
CA SER A 209 14.14 -14.67 -12.45
C SER A 209 13.05 -14.19 -11.50
N LYS A 210 13.25 -13.01 -10.93
CA LYS A 210 12.23 -12.35 -10.11
C LYS A 210 10.89 -12.26 -10.85
N SER A 211 10.92 -12.09 -12.18
CA SER A 211 9.73 -11.98 -13.02
C SER A 211 8.90 -13.26 -13.07
N ALA A 212 9.54 -14.42 -13.26
CA ALA A 212 8.86 -15.71 -13.24
C ALA A 212 8.26 -16.02 -11.86
N VAL A 213 9.01 -15.73 -10.79
CA VAL A 213 8.53 -15.91 -9.41
C VAL A 213 7.27 -15.06 -9.15
N LEU A 214 7.27 -13.79 -9.57
CA LEU A 214 6.11 -12.92 -9.43
C LEU A 214 4.91 -13.43 -10.25
N CYS A 215 5.14 -13.96 -11.46
CA CYS A 215 4.10 -14.58 -12.27
C CYS A 215 3.45 -15.77 -11.54
N PHE A 216 4.26 -16.66 -10.97
CA PHE A 216 3.75 -17.80 -10.20
C PHE A 216 3.04 -17.37 -8.91
N GLN A 217 3.53 -16.35 -8.21
CA GLN A 217 2.86 -15.78 -7.04
C GLN A 217 1.49 -15.19 -7.39
N GLN A 218 1.41 -14.42 -8.49
CA GLN A 218 0.13 -13.86 -8.93
C GLN A 218 -0.86 -14.95 -9.31
N LYS A 219 -0.41 -15.99 -10.04
CA LYS A 219 -1.26 -17.15 -10.35
C LYS A 219 -1.71 -17.85 -9.08
N ALA A 220 -0.81 -18.06 -8.11
CA ALA A 220 -1.13 -18.66 -6.82
C ALA A 220 -2.18 -17.86 -6.04
N LEU A 221 -2.03 -16.54 -5.98
CA LEU A 221 -3.01 -15.65 -5.34
C LEU A 221 -4.38 -15.75 -6.01
N ASN A 222 -4.43 -15.73 -7.35
CA ASN A 222 -5.69 -15.86 -8.09
C ASN A 222 -6.37 -17.22 -7.80
N MET A 223 -5.60 -18.31 -7.73
CA MET A 223 -6.13 -19.63 -7.40
C MET A 223 -6.63 -19.73 -5.95
N TRP A 224 -5.89 -19.16 -5.00
CA TRP A 224 -6.30 -19.14 -3.60
C TRP A 224 -7.60 -18.35 -3.41
N THR A 225 -7.70 -17.20 -4.08
CA THR A 225 -8.92 -16.38 -4.06
C THR A 225 -10.11 -17.15 -4.61
N GLY A 226 -9.94 -17.84 -5.75
CA GLY A 226 -10.96 -18.74 -6.29
C GLY A 226 -11.34 -19.85 -5.31
N LYS A 227 -10.35 -20.51 -4.69
CA LYS A 227 -10.58 -21.58 -3.70
C LYS A 227 -11.36 -21.11 -2.48
N ILE A 228 -11.11 -19.90 -1.97
CA ILE A 228 -11.88 -19.34 -0.86
C ILE A 228 -13.31 -19.03 -1.30
N LEU A 229 -13.49 -18.47 -2.50
CA LEU A 229 -14.84 -18.22 -3.03
C LEU A 229 -15.61 -19.52 -3.21
N ASP A 230 -15.00 -20.56 -3.78
CA ASP A 230 -15.59 -21.88 -3.95
C ASP A 230 -15.93 -22.51 -2.58
N GLN A 231 -15.02 -22.43 -1.60
CA GLN A 231 -15.27 -22.95 -0.26
C GLN A 231 -16.34 -22.17 0.50
N ALA A 232 -16.40 -20.84 0.32
CA ALA A 232 -17.44 -20.00 0.90
C ALA A 232 -18.81 -20.34 0.29
N GLN A 233 -18.86 -20.54 -1.03
CA GLN A 233 -20.06 -20.92 -1.75
C GLN A 233 -20.50 -22.35 -1.40
N ASP A 234 -19.58 -23.32 -1.35
CA ASP A 234 -19.88 -24.70 -0.93
C ASP A 234 -20.34 -24.76 0.53
N ARG A 235 -19.78 -23.94 1.42
CA ARG A 235 -20.24 -23.84 2.81
C ARG A 235 -21.61 -23.17 2.90
N ALA A 236 -21.88 -22.16 2.09
CA ALA A 236 -23.19 -21.53 2.02
C ALA A 236 -24.28 -22.50 1.51
N VAL A 237 -23.92 -23.39 0.58
CA VAL A 237 -24.85 -24.36 -0.03
C VAL A 237 -25.00 -25.64 0.80
N ASN A 238 -23.95 -26.11 1.48
CA ASN A 238 -23.91 -27.42 2.15
C ASN A 238 -23.93 -27.36 3.69
N TYR A 239 -24.31 -26.23 4.30
CA TYR A 239 -24.45 -26.17 5.76
C TYR A 239 -25.67 -26.98 6.24
N GLN A 240 -25.46 -28.28 6.53
CA GLN A 240 -26.42 -29.19 7.18
C GLN A 240 -25.90 -29.65 8.56
N GLY A 241 -25.40 -28.73 9.39
CA GLY A 241 -25.00 -29.03 10.77
C GLY A 241 -26.21 -29.25 11.69
N PRO A 242 -26.08 -30.07 12.76
CA PRO A 242 -27.17 -30.37 13.69
C PRO A 242 -27.34 -29.22 14.69
N PHE A 243 -27.85 -28.09 14.21
CA PHE A 243 -28.25 -26.98 15.07
C PHE A 243 -29.58 -26.45 14.57
N PRO A 244 -30.52 -26.08 15.47
CA PRO A 244 -31.86 -25.73 15.05
C PRO A 244 -31.77 -24.44 14.24
N ALA A 245 -31.94 -24.55 12.92
CA ALA A 245 -31.94 -23.41 11.99
C ALA A 245 -32.90 -22.29 12.44
N TRP A 246 -33.94 -22.63 13.21
CA TRP A 246 -34.90 -21.68 13.76
C TRP A 246 -34.32 -20.77 14.87
N GLU A 247 -33.36 -21.22 15.70
CA GLU A 247 -32.76 -20.36 16.75
C GLU A 247 -31.74 -19.37 16.16
N CYS A 248 -30.94 -19.81 15.18
CA CYS A 248 -30.04 -18.91 14.45
C CYS A 248 -30.83 -17.91 13.61
N MET A 249 -31.92 -18.33 12.96
CA MET A 249 -32.83 -17.39 12.31
C MET A 249 -33.43 -16.40 13.29
N PHE A 250 -33.80 -16.81 14.51
CA PHE A 250 -34.41 -15.88 15.48
C PHE A 250 -33.43 -14.82 15.98
N MET A 251 -32.16 -15.17 16.24
CA MET A 251 -31.14 -14.17 16.61
C MET A 251 -30.69 -13.31 15.43
N LEU A 252 -30.60 -13.89 14.22
CA LEU A 252 -30.29 -13.13 13.01
C LEU A 252 -31.41 -12.18 12.66
N ASP A 253 -32.67 -12.59 12.81
CA ASP A 253 -33.84 -11.74 12.69
C ASP A 253 -33.79 -10.66 13.79
N HIS A 254 -33.60 -11.02 15.06
CA HIS A 254 -33.52 -10.04 16.16
C HIS A 254 -32.40 -8.99 15.97
N LEU A 255 -31.20 -9.39 15.53
CA LEU A 255 -30.10 -8.46 15.25
C LEU A 255 -30.29 -7.67 13.95
N SER A 256 -30.97 -8.23 12.95
CA SER A 256 -31.18 -7.56 11.66
C SER A 256 -32.42 -6.67 11.62
N THR A 257 -33.50 -7.05 12.30
CA THR A 257 -34.80 -6.37 12.29
C THR A 257 -35.12 -5.60 13.58
N GLN A 258 -34.56 -5.97 14.73
CA GLN A 258 -34.87 -5.29 16.00
C GLN A 258 -33.72 -4.47 16.59
N GLN A 259 -32.47 -4.72 16.19
CA GLN A 259 -31.32 -3.95 16.66
C GLN A 259 -30.72 -3.09 15.54
N SER A 260 -30.60 -1.79 15.84
CA SER A 260 -29.86 -0.87 14.98
C SER A 260 -28.37 -0.98 15.29
N PHE A 261 -27.56 -1.39 14.33
CA PHE A 261 -26.10 -1.35 14.47
C PHE A 261 -25.41 -0.95 13.17
N ILE A 262 -24.19 -0.45 13.28
CA ILE A 262 -23.30 -0.18 12.16
C ILE A 262 -21.94 -0.86 12.38
N LEU A 263 -21.27 -1.16 11.27
CA LEU A 263 -19.87 -1.54 11.24
C LEU A 263 -19.08 -0.45 10.52
N SER A 264 -17.96 -0.03 11.10
CA SER A 264 -17.13 1.03 10.56
C SER A 264 -15.64 0.75 10.73
N ASP A 265 -14.80 1.39 9.92
CA ASP A 265 -13.34 1.28 10.04
C ASP A 265 -12.87 1.78 11.42
N ALA A 266 -11.86 1.13 12.02
CA ALA A 266 -11.33 1.56 13.33
C ALA A 266 -10.50 2.86 13.30
N GLY A 267 -10.28 3.45 12.13
CA GLY A 267 -9.57 4.72 11.99
C GLY A 267 -10.46 5.90 12.39
N VAL A 268 -10.43 6.30 13.67
CA VAL A 268 -11.13 7.51 14.13
C VAL A 268 -10.40 8.73 13.59
N THR A 269 -11.03 9.44 12.66
CA THR A 269 -10.62 10.80 12.29
C THR A 269 -11.41 11.80 13.13
N TYR A 270 -10.96 13.07 13.20
CA TYR A 270 -11.82 14.14 13.74
C TYR A 270 -13.14 14.23 12.96
N GLU A 271 -13.09 13.81 11.70
CA GLU A 271 -14.22 13.68 10.82
C GLU A 271 -15.06 12.38 11.05
N GLY A 272 -14.88 11.69 12.18
CA GLY A 272 -15.55 10.43 12.51
C GLY A 272 -15.00 9.20 11.78
N VAL A 273 -15.73 8.09 11.89
CA VAL A 273 -15.44 6.81 11.22
C VAL A 273 -16.40 6.60 10.05
N THR A 274 -15.93 5.94 8.98
CA THR A 274 -16.76 5.68 7.80
C THR A 274 -17.61 4.44 8.04
N VAL A 275 -18.93 4.58 7.93
CA VAL A 275 -19.86 3.45 7.97
C VAL A 275 -19.63 2.59 6.73
N ARG A 276 -19.38 1.30 6.97
CA ARG A 276 -19.20 0.31 5.92
C ARG A 276 -20.41 -0.61 5.77
N TYR A 277 -21.12 -0.81 6.86
CA TYR A 277 -22.37 -1.56 6.89
C TYR A 277 -23.31 -0.95 7.92
N ALA A 278 -24.59 -0.90 7.60
CA ALA A 278 -25.66 -0.56 8.51
C ALA A 278 -26.71 -1.68 8.50
N SER A 279 -27.19 -2.07 9.67
CA SER A 279 -28.30 -3.03 9.78
C SER A 279 -29.60 -2.42 9.24
N PRO A 280 -30.58 -3.23 8.82
CA PRO A 280 -31.91 -2.73 8.47
C PRO A 280 -32.55 -1.90 9.59
N GLY A 281 -32.44 -2.34 10.84
CA GLY A 281 -32.87 -1.55 12.00
C GLY A 281 -32.19 -0.18 12.12
N CYS A 282 -30.93 -0.06 11.70
CA CYS A 282 -30.24 1.25 11.65
C CYS A 282 -30.77 2.13 10.51
N CYS A 283 -31.05 1.55 9.35
CA CYS A 283 -31.67 2.26 8.23
C CYS A 283 -33.05 2.81 8.63
N GLU A 284 -33.85 2.01 9.33
CA GLU A 284 -35.15 2.42 9.89
C GLU A 284 -35.00 3.51 10.96
N LEU A 285 -34.05 3.35 11.89
CA LEU A 285 -33.81 4.30 12.97
C LEU A 285 -33.48 5.72 12.45
N PHE A 286 -32.62 5.82 11.43
CA PHE A 286 -32.20 7.09 10.84
C PHE A 286 -33.07 7.54 9.66
N GLU A 287 -34.00 6.70 9.22
CA GLU A 287 -34.82 6.88 8.01
C GLU A 287 -33.98 7.16 6.75
N LEU A 288 -32.86 6.46 6.62
CA LEU A 288 -31.93 6.53 5.50
C LEU A 288 -31.88 5.19 4.78
N ASP A 289 -31.63 5.24 3.48
CA ASP A 289 -31.41 4.01 2.72
C ASP A 289 -29.98 3.48 2.98
N PHE A 290 -29.76 2.18 2.84
CA PHE A 290 -28.45 1.57 3.12
C PHE A 290 -27.32 2.23 2.33
N SER A 291 -27.56 2.59 1.07
CA SER A 291 -26.57 3.26 0.21
C SER A 291 -26.19 4.66 0.69
N ASP A 292 -27.09 5.34 1.41
CA ASP A 292 -26.81 6.66 1.98
C ASP A 292 -26.04 6.53 3.29
N LEU A 293 -26.29 5.46 4.05
CA LEU A 293 -25.60 5.18 5.30
C LEU A 293 -24.20 4.60 5.04
N ALA A 294 -24.07 3.61 4.16
CA ALA A 294 -22.79 3.14 3.67
C ALA A 294 -22.04 4.33 3.05
N VAL A 295 -20.75 4.48 3.35
CA VAL A 295 -19.91 5.64 3.00
C VAL A 295 -20.16 6.94 3.79
N THR A 296 -21.24 7.04 4.56
CA THR A 296 -21.43 8.20 5.44
C THR A 296 -20.50 8.11 6.65
N ARG A 297 -19.87 9.23 6.99
CA ARG A 297 -19.09 9.33 8.22
C ARG A 297 -20.03 9.49 9.42
N CYS A 298 -19.79 8.78 10.51
CA CYS A 298 -20.69 8.76 11.67
C CYS A 298 -21.02 10.15 12.23
N GLN A 299 -20.10 11.12 12.14
CA GLN A 299 -20.36 12.51 12.53
C GLN A 299 -21.53 13.18 11.78
N LYS A 300 -21.81 12.76 10.54
CA LYS A 300 -22.94 13.27 9.76
C LYS A 300 -24.27 12.69 10.23
N LEU A 301 -24.23 11.60 10.99
CA LEU A 301 -25.39 10.99 11.61
C LEU A 301 -25.60 11.53 13.03
N LEU A 302 -24.50 11.91 13.71
CA LEU A 302 -24.46 12.10 15.17
C LEU A 302 -23.88 13.45 15.59
N GLY A 303 -24.47 14.06 16.62
CA GLY A 303 -23.92 15.25 17.27
C GLY A 303 -23.95 16.48 16.35
N TYR A 304 -23.19 17.51 16.69
CA TYR A 304 -23.33 18.85 16.08
C TYR A 304 -23.47 18.88 14.55
N GLN A 305 -22.66 18.11 13.83
CA GLN A 305 -22.66 18.16 12.36
C GLN A 305 -23.98 17.70 11.73
N CYS A 306 -24.62 16.66 12.27
CA CYS A 306 -25.92 16.19 11.75
C CYS A 306 -27.04 17.22 11.98
N VAL A 307 -26.95 17.96 13.08
CA VAL A 307 -27.96 18.96 13.49
C VAL A 307 -27.65 20.35 12.94
N SER A 308 -26.43 20.60 12.46
CA SER A 308 -25.92 21.95 12.15
C SER A 308 -26.82 22.75 11.21
N ARG A 309 -27.43 22.08 10.23
CA ARG A 309 -28.39 22.68 9.28
C ARG A 309 -29.72 23.06 9.93
N HIS A 310 -30.08 22.41 11.03
CA HIS A 310 -31.35 22.55 11.72
C HIS A 310 -31.21 23.16 13.13
N VAL A 311 -30.00 23.59 13.53
CA VAL A 311 -29.69 24.03 14.89
C VAL A 311 -30.50 25.27 15.32
N ARG A 312 -30.86 26.15 14.38
CA ARG A 312 -31.76 27.29 14.64
C ARG A 312 -33.18 26.85 14.98
N ALA A 313 -33.72 25.89 14.23
CA ALA A 313 -35.04 25.34 14.49
C ALA A 313 -35.06 24.61 15.84
N LEU A 314 -34.00 23.85 16.13
CA LEU A 314 -33.82 23.20 17.43
C LEU A 314 -33.77 24.22 18.59
N ALA A 315 -32.99 25.29 18.45
CA ALA A 315 -32.90 26.34 19.47
C ALA A 315 -34.26 27.00 19.75
N ALA A 316 -35.00 27.33 18.68
CA ALA A 316 -36.35 27.87 18.79
C ALA A 316 -37.32 26.88 19.48
N GLN A 317 -37.29 25.60 19.08
CA GLN A 317 -38.13 24.55 19.68
C GLN A 317 -37.88 24.37 21.18
N LEU A 318 -36.63 24.51 21.61
CA LEU A 318 -36.23 24.32 23.01
C LEU A 318 -36.36 25.59 23.86
N GLY A 319 -36.59 26.75 23.24
CA GLY A 319 -36.53 28.05 23.91
C GLY A 319 -35.13 28.34 24.46
N MET A 320 -34.09 27.95 23.73
CA MET A 320 -32.69 28.12 24.13
C MET A 320 -31.98 29.09 23.20
N ASP A 321 -30.94 29.75 23.72
CA ASP A 321 -30.07 30.57 22.87
C ASP A 321 -29.33 29.70 21.85
N LEU A 322 -29.18 30.22 20.63
CA LEU A 322 -28.58 29.50 19.51
C LEU A 322 -27.13 29.10 19.80
N GLN A 323 -26.35 29.99 20.40
CA GLN A 323 -24.94 29.76 20.69
C GLN A 323 -24.81 28.69 21.78
N GLN A 324 -25.66 28.76 22.81
CA GLN A 324 -25.72 27.72 23.84
C GLN A 324 -26.02 26.33 23.26
N VAL A 325 -26.96 26.22 22.31
CA VAL A 325 -27.27 24.93 21.66
C VAL A 325 -26.06 24.41 20.88
N LYS A 326 -25.34 25.27 20.14
CA LYS A 326 -24.14 24.87 19.41
C LYS A 326 -23.04 24.35 20.34
N GLU A 327 -22.75 25.08 21.41
CA GLU A 327 -21.72 24.70 22.39
C GLU A 327 -22.04 23.36 23.05
N ARG A 328 -23.29 23.14 23.44
CA ARG A 328 -23.74 21.88 24.04
C ARG A 328 -23.70 20.72 23.05
N LEU A 329 -24.06 20.95 21.79
CA LEU A 329 -23.95 19.91 20.75
C LEU A 329 -22.50 19.56 20.43
N GLN A 330 -21.60 20.55 20.47
CA GLN A 330 -20.17 20.33 20.33
C GLN A 330 -19.63 19.49 21.49
N PHE A 331 -19.99 19.84 22.73
CA PHE A 331 -19.63 19.06 23.91
C PHE A 331 -20.10 17.60 23.81
N VAL A 332 -21.35 17.35 23.41
CA VAL A 332 -21.90 16.00 23.20
C VAL A 332 -21.11 15.23 22.14
N HIS A 333 -20.72 15.90 21.05
CA HIS A 333 -19.89 15.31 20.00
C HIS A 333 -18.49 14.95 20.51
N ASP A 334 -17.85 15.85 21.24
CA ASP A 334 -16.50 15.65 21.76
C ASP A 334 -16.47 14.50 22.78
N PHE A 335 -17.50 14.38 23.62
CA PHE A 335 -17.67 13.24 24.52
C PHE A 335 -17.82 11.92 23.75
N LEU A 336 -18.60 11.89 22.66
CA LEU A 336 -18.74 10.69 21.82
C LEU A 336 -17.38 10.27 21.21
N VAL A 337 -16.61 11.23 20.69
CA VAL A 337 -15.26 11.00 20.16
C VAL A 337 -14.33 10.46 21.25
N GLN A 338 -14.39 11.01 22.46
CA GLN A 338 -13.64 10.52 23.62
C GLN A 338 -13.99 9.06 23.95
N GLN A 339 -15.27 8.69 23.97
CA GLN A 339 -15.71 7.30 24.21
C GLN A 339 -15.26 6.33 23.11
N ALA A 340 -15.26 6.76 21.84
CA ALA A 340 -14.73 5.98 20.73
C ALA A 340 -13.21 5.78 20.88
N ASN A 341 -12.46 6.82 21.25
CA ASN A 341 -11.02 6.76 21.48
C ASN A 341 -10.65 5.88 22.70
N LEU A 342 -11.43 5.92 23.78
CA LEU A 342 -11.24 5.02 24.92
C LEU A 342 -11.44 3.55 24.50
N SER A 343 -12.36 3.29 23.58
CA SER A 343 -12.55 1.95 23.00
C SER A 343 -11.37 1.52 22.10
N LEU A 344 -10.59 2.48 21.56
CA LEU A 344 -9.34 2.22 20.85
C LEU A 344 -8.12 2.08 21.76
N GLY A 345 -8.13 2.62 22.98
CA GLY A 345 -6.98 2.54 23.88
C GLY A 345 -6.64 1.12 24.36
N SER A 346 -7.53 0.14 24.16
CA SER A 346 -7.38 -1.23 24.66
C SER A 346 -7.16 -2.30 23.58
N TRP A 347 -6.48 -1.99 22.47
CA TRP A 347 -6.29 -2.97 21.39
C TRP A 347 -5.54 -4.23 21.84
N ASP A 348 -4.65 -4.10 22.83
CA ASP A 348 -3.93 -5.23 23.40
C ASP A 348 -4.83 -6.19 24.19
N LYS A 349 -6.06 -5.75 24.53
CA LYS A 349 -7.10 -6.53 25.20
C LYS A 349 -8.46 -6.27 24.53
N PRO A 350 -8.73 -6.85 23.36
CA PRO A 350 -9.90 -6.56 22.52
C PRO A 350 -11.26 -6.98 23.14
N SER A 351 -11.32 -7.24 24.45
CA SER A 351 -12.49 -7.71 25.19
C SER A 351 -12.86 -6.86 26.40
N SER A 352 -12.11 -5.81 26.77
CA SER A 352 -12.36 -5.14 28.06
C SER A 352 -13.09 -3.79 28.00
N HIS A 353 -13.11 -3.09 26.87
CA HIS A 353 -13.70 -1.75 26.81
C HIS A 353 -14.78 -1.62 25.76
N VAL A 354 -15.93 -1.20 26.26
CA VAL A 354 -17.11 -0.85 25.51
C VAL A 354 -17.40 0.62 25.82
N GLY A 355 -17.23 1.48 24.82
CA GLY A 355 -17.58 2.89 24.92
C GLY A 355 -19.09 3.03 24.98
N PHE A 356 -19.58 3.93 25.84
CA PHE A 356 -21.02 4.20 25.96
C PHE A 356 -21.26 5.70 25.92
N ALA A 357 -22.16 6.16 25.06
CA ALA A 357 -22.48 7.56 24.90
C ALA A 357 -23.98 7.76 24.63
N VAL A 358 -24.47 8.97 24.90
CA VAL A 358 -25.82 9.40 24.53
C VAL A 358 -25.67 10.64 23.66
N ALA A 359 -26.23 10.64 22.46
CA ALA A 359 -26.06 11.75 21.52
C ALA A 359 -27.37 12.14 20.84
N LEU A 360 -27.41 13.36 20.32
CA LEU A 360 -28.51 13.83 19.49
C LEU A 360 -28.30 13.35 18.05
N ALA A 361 -29.37 12.86 17.44
CA ALA A 361 -29.42 12.44 16.06
C ALA A 361 -30.63 13.07 15.34
N TYR A 362 -30.67 12.94 14.01
CA TYR A 362 -31.68 13.54 13.16
C TYR A 362 -32.20 12.49 12.15
N LYS A 363 -33.52 12.34 12.07
CA LYS A 363 -34.16 11.45 11.07
C LYS A 363 -34.28 12.16 9.73
N ALA A 364 -33.74 11.57 8.67
CA ALA A 364 -33.58 12.26 7.40
C ALA A 364 -34.91 12.53 6.67
N LYS A 365 -35.88 11.60 6.71
CA LYS A 365 -37.16 11.72 5.98
C LYS A 365 -38.21 12.50 6.78
N GLY A 366 -38.31 12.26 8.09
CA GLY A 366 -39.28 12.89 8.99
C GLY A 366 -38.82 14.23 9.56
N GLY A 367 -37.53 14.54 9.45
CA GLY A 367 -36.96 15.79 9.91
C GLY A 367 -37.03 16.03 11.42
N THR A 368 -37.13 14.95 12.19
CA THR A 368 -37.28 14.99 13.65
C THR A 368 -35.95 14.70 14.36
N PHE A 369 -35.67 15.46 15.42
CA PHE A 369 -34.58 15.15 16.33
C PHE A 369 -34.96 14.02 17.28
N PHE A 370 -34.00 13.14 17.55
CA PHE A 370 -34.17 12.05 18.51
C PHE A 370 -32.89 11.88 19.32
N VAL A 371 -33.02 11.43 20.57
CA VAL A 371 -31.89 11.10 21.43
C VAL A 371 -31.59 9.62 21.28
N ALA A 372 -30.34 9.29 21.00
CA ALA A 372 -29.92 7.91 20.82
C ALA A 372 -28.80 7.54 21.78
N GLU A 373 -28.85 6.30 22.24
CA GLU A 373 -27.76 5.65 22.96
C GLU A 373 -26.82 4.95 21.99
N TYR A 374 -25.54 4.98 22.30
CA TYR A 374 -24.46 4.40 21.52
C TYR A 374 -23.66 3.46 22.40
N GLU A 375 -23.53 2.24 21.95
CA GLU A 375 -22.58 1.29 22.50
C GLU A 375 -21.54 0.95 21.44
N ILE A 376 -20.27 1.22 21.71
CA ILE A 376 -19.17 1.11 20.74
C ILE A 376 -18.22 0.01 21.20
N MET A 377 -18.01 -0.98 20.34
CA MET A 377 -17.02 -2.03 20.56
C MET A 377 -15.95 -1.96 19.48
N SER A 378 -14.68 -1.90 19.89
CA SER A 378 -13.55 -2.11 18.98
C SER A 378 -13.22 -3.59 18.89
N ARG A 379 -13.03 -4.11 17.68
CA ARG A 379 -12.69 -5.52 17.42
C ARG A 379 -11.71 -5.61 16.26
N THR A 380 -11.06 -6.77 16.18
CA THR A 380 -10.23 -7.15 15.03
C THR A 380 -10.83 -8.39 14.40
N GLU A 381 -11.05 -8.35 13.09
CA GLU A 381 -11.51 -9.52 12.35
C GLU A 381 -10.37 -10.57 12.35
N PRO A 382 -10.64 -11.80 12.83
CA PRO A 382 -9.59 -12.78 13.12
C PRO A 382 -8.83 -13.31 11.91
N HIS A 383 -9.41 -13.30 10.71
CA HIS A 383 -8.80 -13.86 9.51
C HIS A 383 -7.94 -12.85 8.74
N THR A 384 -8.36 -11.59 8.73
CA THR A 384 -7.78 -10.49 7.95
C THR A 384 -6.91 -9.58 8.82
N GLY A 385 -7.09 -9.63 10.15
CA GLY A 385 -6.47 -8.69 11.08
C GLY A 385 -7.04 -7.28 10.97
N TRP A 386 -8.17 -7.08 10.27
CA TRP A 386 -8.73 -5.76 10.03
C TRP A 386 -9.44 -5.23 11.28
N PRO A 387 -9.02 -4.09 11.82
CA PRO A 387 -9.69 -3.48 12.96
C PRO A 387 -10.95 -2.73 12.53
N TYR A 388 -12.04 -2.94 13.26
CA TYR A 388 -13.33 -2.33 13.02
C TYR A 388 -14.03 -1.95 14.33
N PHE A 389 -14.95 -1.00 14.25
CA PHE A 389 -15.94 -0.78 15.29
C PHE A 389 -17.26 -1.44 14.91
N ALA A 390 -17.89 -2.06 15.90
CA ALA A 390 -19.31 -2.35 15.87
C ALA A 390 -19.98 -1.39 16.85
N SER A 391 -20.90 -0.55 16.38
CA SER A 391 -21.70 0.31 17.27
C SER A 391 -23.18 0.01 17.17
N PHE A 392 -23.82 -0.11 18.33
CA PHE A 392 -25.25 -0.38 18.48
C PHE A 392 -25.97 0.88 18.93
N HIS A 393 -27.14 1.12 18.36
CA HIS A 393 -27.92 2.31 18.56
C HIS A 393 -29.34 1.98 19.01
N ARG A 394 -29.90 2.84 19.86
CA ARG A 394 -31.30 2.76 20.30
C ARG A 394 -31.88 4.15 20.44
N ASP A 395 -33.08 4.37 19.92
CA ASP A 395 -33.86 5.59 20.20
C ASP A 395 -34.33 5.56 21.65
N VAL A 396 -33.90 6.56 22.43
CA VAL A 396 -34.30 6.74 23.82
C VAL A 396 -34.97 8.09 24.04
N THR A 397 -35.54 8.69 23.00
CA THR A 397 -36.20 10.01 23.09
C THR A 397 -37.34 10.03 24.12
N ASN A 398 -38.00 8.89 24.33
CA ASN A 398 -39.05 8.72 25.33
C ASN A 398 -38.51 8.67 26.78
N GLU A 399 -37.22 8.37 26.96
CA GLU A 399 -36.55 8.25 28.26
C GLU A 399 -35.68 9.49 28.57
N VAL A 400 -35.07 10.04 27.53
CA VAL A 400 -34.22 11.22 27.55
C VAL A 400 -34.73 12.18 26.48
N SER A 401 -35.45 13.22 26.89
CA SER A 401 -35.86 14.27 25.96
C SER A 401 -34.64 15.03 25.43
N VAL A 402 -34.76 15.58 24.22
CA VAL A 402 -33.72 16.44 23.61
C VAL A 402 -33.34 17.60 24.54
N LYS A 403 -34.32 18.18 25.23
CA LYS A 403 -34.10 19.25 26.23
C LYS A 403 -33.24 18.75 27.40
N ARG A 404 -33.54 17.56 27.95
CA ARG A 404 -32.79 16.96 29.05
C ARG A 404 -31.34 16.67 28.64
N LEU A 405 -31.12 16.14 27.44
CA LEU A 405 -29.77 15.89 26.91
C LEU A 405 -28.94 17.19 26.87
N LEU A 406 -29.48 18.24 26.26
CA LEU A 406 -28.76 19.52 26.14
C LEU A 406 -28.62 20.25 27.48
N GLN A 407 -29.53 20.05 28.44
CA GLN A 407 -29.36 20.56 29.80
C GLN A 407 -28.26 19.82 30.56
N ALA A 408 -28.15 18.51 30.39
CA ALA A 408 -27.06 17.73 30.98
C ALA A 408 -25.70 18.13 30.40
N ALA A 409 -25.64 18.44 29.10
CA ALA A 409 -24.44 18.94 28.41
C ALA A 409 -23.98 20.34 28.85
N CYS A 410 -24.58 20.95 29.88
CA CYS A 410 -24.08 22.19 30.50
C CYS A 410 -22.86 21.97 31.40
N SER A 411 -22.67 20.77 31.93
CA SER A 411 -21.50 20.42 32.73
C SER A 411 -21.14 18.96 32.49
N GLU A 412 -19.84 18.69 32.50
CA GLU A 412 -19.31 17.34 32.32
C GLU A 412 -19.91 16.35 33.32
N SER A 413 -19.97 16.73 34.61
CA SER A 413 -20.54 15.91 35.68
C SER A 413 -22.02 15.54 35.48
N ALA A 414 -22.85 16.47 35.01
CA ALA A 414 -24.28 16.21 34.79
C ALA A 414 -24.50 15.33 33.56
N PHE A 415 -23.68 15.53 32.52
CA PHE A 415 -23.70 14.70 31.34
C PHE A 415 -23.22 13.28 31.63
N GLU A 416 -22.12 13.12 32.36
CA GLU A 416 -21.64 11.81 32.83
C GLU A 416 -22.69 11.08 33.67
N GLN A 417 -23.38 11.79 34.57
CA GLN A 417 -24.47 11.20 35.35
C GLN A 417 -25.60 10.67 34.45
N LEU A 418 -26.00 11.44 33.43
CA LEU A 418 -27.00 11.02 32.45
C LEU A 418 -26.53 9.77 31.67
N VAL A 419 -25.27 9.76 31.25
CA VAL A 419 -24.66 8.62 30.53
C VAL A 419 -24.62 7.38 31.43
N GLN A 420 -24.27 7.49 32.72
CA GLN A 420 -24.26 6.36 33.66
C GLN A 420 -25.67 5.84 34.00
N GLU A 421 -26.66 6.72 34.12
CA GLU A 421 -28.06 6.35 34.30
C GLU A 421 -28.55 5.51 33.12
N GLN A 422 -28.30 5.99 31.89
CA GLN A 422 -28.66 5.27 30.66
C GLN A 422 -27.88 3.95 30.54
N LYS A 423 -26.57 3.95 30.80
CA LYS A 423 -25.74 2.75 30.77
C LYS A 423 -26.27 1.67 31.71
N SER A 424 -26.65 2.05 32.94
CA SER A 424 -27.17 1.12 33.95
C SER A 424 -28.52 0.51 33.55
N ARG A 425 -29.39 1.27 32.86
CA ARG A 425 -30.64 0.73 32.28
C ARG A 425 -30.35 -0.20 31.12
N ASN A 426 -29.40 0.17 30.26
CA ASN A 426 -29.11 -0.56 29.04
C ASN A 426 -28.35 -1.88 29.29
N LEU A 427 -27.59 -1.97 30.39
CA LEU A 427 -26.92 -3.22 30.81
C LEU A 427 -27.88 -4.42 30.87
N HIS A 428 -29.14 -4.22 31.28
CA HIS A 428 -30.13 -5.30 31.30
C HIS A 428 -30.60 -5.71 29.89
N VAL A 429 -30.75 -4.74 29.00
CA VAL A 429 -31.17 -4.97 27.61
C VAL A 429 -30.07 -5.71 26.84
N PHE A 430 -28.81 -5.28 26.95
CA PHE A 430 -27.70 -5.95 26.27
C PHE A 430 -27.24 -7.26 26.91
N ALA A 431 -27.37 -7.42 28.23
CA ALA A 431 -27.15 -8.72 28.85
C ALA A 431 -28.13 -9.77 28.29
N SER A 432 -29.35 -9.37 27.94
CA SER A 432 -30.35 -10.24 27.34
C SER A 432 -30.14 -10.52 25.84
N SER A 433 -29.38 -9.67 25.13
CA SER A 433 -29.09 -9.86 23.69
C SER A 433 -27.88 -10.75 23.40
N GLY A 434 -27.16 -11.19 24.43
CA GLY A 434 -26.01 -12.09 24.30
C GLY A 434 -24.72 -11.42 23.80
N ILE A 435 -24.76 -10.15 23.36
CA ILE A 435 -23.62 -9.41 22.79
C ILE A 435 -22.44 -9.28 23.79
N HIS A 436 -22.74 -9.04 25.07
CA HIS A 436 -21.71 -8.91 26.13
C HIS A 436 -21.30 -10.22 26.77
N SER A 437 -22.13 -11.26 26.62
CA SER A 437 -21.75 -12.57 27.10
C SER A 437 -20.80 -13.20 26.07
N ASN A 438 -19.50 -13.27 26.39
CA ASN A 438 -18.55 -14.11 25.64
C ASN A 438 -18.99 -15.60 25.54
N ARG A 439 -20.12 -15.98 26.16
CA ARG A 439 -20.73 -17.30 26.14
C ARG A 439 -21.56 -17.57 24.87
N ASP A 440 -22.22 -16.56 24.30
CA ASP A 440 -22.98 -16.71 23.05
C ASP A 440 -22.21 -16.09 21.88
N GLY A 441 -21.25 -16.87 21.35
CA GLY A 441 -20.42 -16.46 20.22
C GLY A 441 -21.18 -16.18 18.91
N ARG A 442 -22.51 -16.33 18.87
CA ARG A 442 -23.33 -16.21 17.65
C ARG A 442 -23.50 -14.77 17.17
N ALA A 443 -23.79 -13.81 18.06
CA ALA A 443 -23.88 -12.40 17.70
C ALA A 443 -22.54 -11.86 17.20
N LEU A 444 -21.45 -12.23 17.89
CA LEU A 444 -20.09 -11.90 17.47
C LEU A 444 -19.71 -12.57 16.15
N GLN A 445 -20.13 -13.82 15.94
CA GLN A 445 -19.92 -14.52 14.67
C GLN A 445 -20.66 -13.82 13.52
N TYR A 446 -21.90 -13.40 13.73
CA TYR A 446 -22.64 -12.65 12.72
C TYR A 446 -21.95 -11.33 12.35
N LEU A 447 -21.50 -10.55 13.35
CA LEU A 447 -20.73 -9.32 13.09
C LEU A 447 -19.42 -9.62 12.35
N ARG A 448 -18.76 -10.74 12.65
CA ARG A 448 -17.55 -11.21 11.94
C ARG A 448 -17.83 -11.58 10.49
N GLU A 449 -18.92 -12.28 10.23
CA GLU A 449 -19.34 -12.62 8.86
C GLU A 449 -19.63 -11.34 8.07
N LYS A 450 -20.36 -10.39 8.66
CA LYS A 450 -20.66 -9.11 8.01
C LYS A 450 -19.46 -8.21 7.79
N ILE A 451 -18.54 -8.11 8.74
CA ILE A 451 -17.32 -7.33 8.51
C ILE A 451 -16.41 -8.02 7.48
N LEU A 452 -16.42 -9.35 7.40
CA LEU A 452 -15.66 -10.07 6.38
C LEU A 452 -16.25 -9.82 4.98
N ASP A 453 -17.58 -9.86 4.82
CA ASP A 453 -18.25 -9.49 3.57
C ASP A 453 -17.85 -8.07 3.14
N VAL A 454 -17.93 -7.12 4.08
CA VAL A 454 -17.54 -5.72 3.88
C VAL A 454 -16.07 -5.59 3.51
N TRP A 455 -15.18 -6.35 4.15
CA TRP A 455 -13.75 -6.33 3.86
C TRP A 455 -13.49 -6.83 2.45
N ILE A 456 -14.12 -7.94 2.08
CA ILE A 456 -14.04 -8.53 0.74
C ILE A 456 -14.49 -7.49 -0.28
N ASP A 457 -15.60 -6.82 -0.05
CA ASP A 457 -16.11 -5.80 -0.99
C ASP A 457 -15.20 -4.57 -1.03
N THR A 458 -14.65 -4.12 0.11
CA THR A 458 -13.65 -3.03 0.14
C THR A 458 -12.39 -3.40 -0.63
N VAL A 459 -11.92 -4.63 -0.50
CA VAL A 459 -10.77 -5.15 -1.25
C VAL A 459 -11.11 -5.30 -2.72
N LYS A 460 -12.32 -5.76 -3.06
CA LYS A 460 -12.78 -5.81 -4.45
C LYS A 460 -12.80 -4.41 -5.03
N ASP A 461 -13.43 -3.43 -4.39
CA ASP A 461 -13.48 -2.07 -4.89
C ASP A 461 -12.08 -1.47 -5.07
N ALA A 462 -11.14 -1.75 -4.16
CA ALA A 462 -9.75 -1.32 -4.28
C ALA A 462 -8.96 -2.06 -5.38
N LEU A 463 -9.33 -3.30 -5.70
CA LEU A 463 -8.70 -4.12 -6.74
C LEU A 463 -9.36 -3.94 -8.12
N TRP A 464 -10.63 -3.54 -8.15
CA TRP A 464 -11.51 -3.56 -9.32
C TRP A 464 -12.07 -2.20 -9.70
N THR A 465 -11.78 -1.12 -8.96
CA THR A 465 -12.01 0.24 -9.49
C THR A 465 -11.26 0.34 -10.82
N PRO A 466 -11.96 0.42 -11.96
CA PRO A 466 -11.31 0.60 -13.24
C PRO A 466 -10.75 2.02 -13.18
N GLY A 467 -9.44 2.15 -12.99
CA GLY A 467 -8.78 3.41 -13.25
C GLY A 467 -9.16 3.83 -14.67
N SER A 468 -9.72 5.03 -14.80
CA SER A 468 -9.51 5.86 -15.98
C SER A 468 -8.04 5.72 -16.40
N ASP A 469 -7.78 4.98 -17.47
CA ASP A 469 -6.54 4.82 -18.24
C ASP A 469 -5.18 5.03 -17.51
N SER A 470 -5.03 4.49 -16.29
CA SER A 470 -3.72 4.41 -15.63
C SER A 470 -3.61 3.15 -14.79
N HIS A 471 -2.64 2.30 -15.17
CA HIS A 471 -2.39 0.97 -14.65
C HIS A 471 -1.95 0.96 -13.17
N PRO A 472 -2.29 -0.10 -12.40
CA PRO A 472 -1.89 -0.24 -11.01
C PRO A 472 -0.52 -0.93 -10.87
N THR A 473 0.38 -0.36 -10.07
CA THR A 473 1.61 -1.01 -9.58
C THR A 473 1.63 -1.00 -8.06
N GLN A 474 1.41 -2.18 -7.45
CA GLN A 474 1.66 -2.44 -6.03
C GLN A 474 3.08 -3.00 -5.85
N SER A 475 3.89 -2.35 -5.02
CA SER A 475 5.22 -2.81 -4.58
C SER A 475 5.16 -3.42 -3.18
N ARG A 476 5.95 -4.47 -2.92
CA ARG A 476 6.18 -5.02 -1.57
C ARG A 476 7.68 -5.36 -1.38
N SER A 477 8.17 -5.01 -0.20
CA SER A 477 9.54 -5.14 0.30
C SER A 477 9.86 -6.56 0.78
N ARG A 478 11.16 -6.91 0.79
CA ARG A 478 11.71 -8.08 1.51
C ARG A 478 11.92 -7.70 2.98
N SER A 479 11.57 -8.57 3.92
CA SER A 479 12.08 -8.53 5.29
C SER A 479 12.88 -9.79 5.61
N LYS A 480 13.94 -9.61 6.41
CA LYS A 480 14.54 -10.71 7.18
C LYS A 480 13.59 -11.05 8.35
N SER A 481 13.86 -12.16 9.05
CA SER A 481 13.08 -12.80 10.12
C SER A 481 12.17 -11.87 10.97
N PRO A 482 11.01 -12.35 11.46
CA PRO A 482 10.06 -11.52 12.17
C PRO A 482 10.69 -10.92 13.43
N ASP A 483 10.80 -9.60 13.42
CA ASP A 483 11.02 -8.77 14.60
C ASP A 483 9.65 -8.58 15.27
N PRO A 484 9.46 -9.00 16.54
CA PRO A 484 8.21 -8.81 17.27
C PRO A 484 7.77 -7.34 17.40
N ASP A 485 8.67 -6.38 17.10
CA ASP A 485 8.38 -4.94 17.16
C ASP A 485 7.89 -4.34 15.83
N ARG A 486 7.71 -5.14 14.77
CA ARG A 486 7.32 -4.64 13.44
C ARG A 486 5.80 -4.63 13.23
N LEU A 487 5.25 -3.43 13.05
CA LEU A 487 3.82 -3.22 12.74
C LEU A 487 3.38 -3.95 11.44
N PRO A 488 2.14 -4.44 11.33
CA PRO A 488 1.61 -5.06 10.12
C PRO A 488 1.38 -4.04 8.98
N ASP A 489 1.41 -4.48 7.71
CA ASP A 489 1.32 -3.62 6.51
C ASP A 489 0.12 -2.67 6.47
N TRP A 490 -1.00 -3.02 7.10
CA TRP A 490 -2.17 -2.15 7.20
C TRP A 490 -1.99 -1.02 8.22
N ALA A 491 -1.21 -1.24 9.29
CA ALA A 491 -0.85 -0.19 10.25
C ALA A 491 0.05 0.85 9.58
N TYR A 492 0.89 0.45 8.62
CA TYR A 492 1.62 1.37 7.77
C TYR A 492 0.71 2.17 6.83
N THR A 493 -0.35 1.58 6.27
CA THR A 493 -1.34 2.32 5.47
C THR A 493 -2.13 3.33 6.30
N LEU A 494 -2.43 3.00 7.57
CA LEU A 494 -3.07 3.91 8.52
C LEU A 494 -2.13 5.06 8.93
N ILE A 495 -0.86 4.77 9.21
CA ILE A 495 0.18 5.77 9.45
C ILE A 495 0.38 6.64 8.20
N GLN A 496 0.42 6.05 7.00
CA GLN A 496 0.56 6.77 5.74
C GLN A 496 -0.62 7.72 5.51
N ARG A 497 -1.87 7.31 5.77
CA ARG A 497 -3.02 8.23 5.75
C ARG A 497 -2.94 9.32 6.81
N GLY A 498 -2.57 8.98 8.04
CA GLY A 498 -2.37 9.95 9.11
C GLY A 498 -1.30 11.00 8.79
N LEU A 499 -0.19 10.59 8.15
CA LEU A 499 0.88 11.47 7.69
C LEU A 499 0.44 12.29 6.45
N CYS A 500 -0.26 11.69 5.50
CA CYS A 500 -0.69 12.35 4.27
C CYS A 500 -1.82 13.38 4.47
N ASP A 501 -2.72 13.13 5.42
CA ASP A 501 -3.91 13.96 5.68
C ASP A 501 -3.67 15.04 6.76
N ARG A 502 -2.61 14.94 7.56
CA ARG A 502 -2.35 15.87 8.68
C ARG A 502 -1.00 16.57 8.67
N GLN A 503 -0.03 16.09 7.89
CA GLN A 503 1.32 16.61 7.94
C GLN A 503 1.78 17.11 6.57
N SER A 504 2.34 18.31 6.56
CA SER A 504 2.99 18.87 5.39
C SER A 504 4.36 18.20 5.21
N PHE A 505 4.51 17.46 4.11
CA PHE A 505 5.80 16.93 3.72
C PHE A 505 5.98 16.90 2.20
N THR A 506 7.24 17.02 1.76
CA THR A 506 7.64 16.79 0.38
C THR A 506 8.73 15.73 0.29
N ILE A 507 8.78 15.04 -0.85
CA ILE A 507 9.90 14.16 -1.21
C ILE A 507 10.60 14.82 -2.38
N CYS A 508 11.89 15.05 -2.21
CA CYS A 508 12.71 15.71 -3.20
C CYS A 508 13.86 14.83 -3.68
N ASP A 509 14.31 15.06 -4.90
CA ASP A 509 15.56 14.47 -5.39
C ASP A 509 16.75 15.03 -4.61
N ASN A 510 17.70 14.18 -4.22
CA ASN A 510 18.85 14.58 -3.43
C ASN A 510 19.92 15.33 -4.26
N GLY A 511 19.65 15.57 -5.55
CA GLY A 511 20.43 16.46 -6.41
C GLY A 511 20.29 17.92 -6.00
N MET A 512 20.92 18.27 -4.86
CA MET A 512 20.97 19.63 -4.35
C MET A 512 21.67 20.54 -5.35
N THR A 513 21.02 21.64 -5.70
CA THR A 513 21.62 22.74 -6.47
C THR A 513 21.61 24.00 -5.62
N ASP A 514 22.31 25.05 -6.04
CA ASP A 514 22.24 26.37 -5.38
C ASP A 514 20.80 26.92 -5.34
N GLU A 515 19.92 26.40 -6.20
CA GLU A 515 18.49 26.74 -6.32
C GLU A 515 17.57 25.87 -5.45
N GLY A 516 18.11 24.88 -4.73
CA GLY A 516 17.36 23.98 -3.85
C GLY A 516 17.14 22.57 -4.40
N LEU A 517 16.22 21.84 -3.75
CA LEU A 517 15.89 20.44 -4.03
C LEU A 517 14.71 20.32 -5.00
N THR A 518 14.72 19.41 -5.97
CA THR A 518 13.58 19.24 -6.90
C THR A 518 12.47 18.44 -6.24
N VAL A 519 11.24 18.97 -6.20
CA VAL A 519 10.07 18.28 -5.63
C VAL A 519 9.59 17.17 -6.55
N LEU A 520 9.49 15.96 -6.02
CA LEU A 520 8.97 14.76 -6.70
C LEU A 520 7.62 14.32 -6.14
N TYR A 521 7.28 14.80 -4.95
CA TYR A 521 6.00 14.58 -4.30
C TYR A 521 5.73 15.67 -3.27
N ALA A 522 4.46 16.08 -3.16
CA ALA A 522 3.95 16.93 -2.11
C ALA A 522 2.71 16.26 -1.48
N SER A 523 2.65 16.24 -0.15
CA SER A 523 1.46 15.76 0.57
C SER A 523 0.31 16.77 0.45
N SER A 524 -0.92 16.33 0.77
CA SER A 524 -2.06 17.24 0.82
C SER A 524 -1.86 18.34 1.86
N GLY A 525 -1.32 18.01 3.04
CA GLY A 525 -0.96 19.00 4.04
C GLY A 525 0.08 20.03 3.57
N PHE A 526 0.98 19.68 2.64
CA PHE A 526 1.88 20.67 2.02
C PHE A 526 1.13 21.59 1.07
N CYS A 527 0.25 21.02 0.24
CA CYS A 527 -0.59 21.77 -0.68
C CYS A 527 -1.47 22.77 0.09
N ASP A 528 -2.05 22.35 1.21
CA ASP A 528 -2.84 23.20 2.10
C ASP A 528 -1.99 24.30 2.76
N LEU A 529 -0.81 23.94 3.28
CA LEU A 529 0.11 24.89 3.93
C LEU A 529 0.57 26.00 2.98
N PHE A 530 0.78 25.68 1.70
CA PHE A 530 1.27 26.62 0.69
C PHE A 530 0.17 27.16 -0.25
N GLU A 531 -1.08 26.73 -0.08
CA GLU A 531 -2.23 27.08 -0.92
C GLU A 531 -2.01 26.79 -2.42
N CYS A 532 -1.36 25.67 -2.74
CA CYS A 532 -0.97 25.31 -4.11
C CYS A 532 -1.47 23.91 -4.50
N ASP A 533 -1.55 23.63 -5.81
CA ASP A 533 -1.91 22.29 -6.27
C ASP A 533 -0.65 21.41 -6.41
N SER A 534 -0.74 20.14 -6.01
CA SER A 534 0.36 19.18 -6.13
C SER A 534 0.97 19.12 -7.53
N SER A 535 0.16 19.29 -8.58
CA SER A 535 0.60 19.27 -9.98
C SER A 535 1.46 20.47 -10.38
N GLU A 536 1.29 21.61 -9.71
CA GLU A 536 2.10 22.82 -9.91
C GLU A 536 3.49 22.69 -9.27
N LEU A 537 3.66 21.78 -8.31
CA LEU A 537 4.88 21.58 -7.55
C LEU A 537 5.82 20.52 -8.15
N LEU A 538 5.29 19.56 -8.91
CA LEU A 538 6.11 18.46 -9.41
C LEU A 538 7.17 18.96 -10.41
N GLY A 539 8.43 18.68 -10.12
CA GLY A 539 9.57 19.11 -10.93
C GLY A 539 10.04 20.53 -10.65
N THR A 540 9.34 21.30 -9.82
CA THR A 540 9.83 22.62 -9.37
C THR A 540 10.90 22.44 -8.30
N ARG A 541 11.69 23.49 -8.10
CA ARG A 541 12.59 23.54 -6.95
C ARG A 541 11.76 23.85 -5.72
N CYS A 542 12.03 23.17 -4.62
CA CYS A 542 11.59 23.53 -3.29
C CYS A 542 12.35 24.79 -2.88
N CYS A 543 12.11 25.88 -3.59
CA CYS A 543 12.59 27.19 -3.25
C CYS A 543 11.50 27.84 -2.40
N TYR A 544 11.77 28.00 -1.11
CA TYR A 544 10.97 28.85 -0.22
C TYR A 544 11.19 30.35 -0.54
N GLN A 545 11.54 30.67 -1.79
CA GLN A 545 11.84 32.03 -2.20
C GLN A 545 10.53 32.74 -2.46
N CYS A 546 10.25 33.76 -1.66
CA CYS A 546 9.28 34.78 -1.99
C CYS A 546 9.68 35.36 -3.36
N ASP A 547 8.72 35.49 -4.27
CA ASP A 547 8.99 36.20 -5.52
C ASP A 547 9.32 37.69 -5.24
N THR A 548 9.70 38.44 -6.27
CA THR A 548 10.10 39.84 -6.07
C THR A 548 8.96 40.71 -5.55
N GLU A 549 7.71 40.40 -5.90
CA GLU A 549 6.54 41.17 -5.49
C GLU A 549 6.20 40.89 -4.02
N GLN A 550 6.16 39.61 -3.63
CA GLN A 550 5.99 39.16 -2.25
C GLN A 550 7.11 39.68 -1.35
N THR A 551 8.35 39.73 -1.84
CA THR A 551 9.46 40.30 -1.07
C THR A 551 9.28 41.80 -0.81
N VAL A 552 8.68 42.55 -1.75
CA VAL A 552 8.39 43.98 -1.56
C VAL A 552 7.31 44.16 -0.49
N ILE A 553 6.23 43.38 -0.57
CA ILE A 553 5.14 43.40 0.42
C ILE A 553 5.68 43.04 1.82
N ALA A 554 6.50 41.99 1.89
CA ALA A 554 7.16 41.56 3.12
C ALA A 554 8.07 42.63 3.72
N ALA A 555 8.85 43.30 2.87
CA ALA A 555 9.78 44.35 3.29
C ALA A 555 9.02 45.54 3.89
N ASP A 556 7.92 45.95 3.27
CA ASP A 556 7.06 47.04 3.76
C ASP A 556 6.41 46.66 5.10
N ALA A 557 5.84 45.45 5.21
CA ALA A 557 5.24 44.94 6.45
C ALA A 557 6.23 44.87 7.62
N LEU A 558 7.51 44.61 7.33
CA LEU A 558 8.58 44.53 8.33
C LEU A 558 9.27 45.89 8.61
N GLY A 559 8.97 46.92 7.82
CA GLY A 559 9.65 48.22 7.88
C GLY A 559 11.14 48.10 7.52
N MET A 560 11.48 47.24 6.55
CA MET A 560 12.84 46.89 6.16
C MET A 560 13.09 47.21 4.69
N GLY A 561 14.34 47.49 4.30
CA GLY A 561 14.67 47.63 2.88
C GLY A 561 14.53 46.29 2.14
N VAL A 562 13.93 46.30 0.94
CA VAL A 562 13.75 45.10 0.09
C VAL A 562 15.07 44.35 -0.12
N ARG A 563 16.17 45.08 -0.33
CA ARG A 563 17.51 44.50 -0.49
C ARG A 563 17.96 43.77 0.77
N GLU A 564 17.79 44.40 1.93
CA GLU A 564 18.17 43.83 3.22
C GLU A 564 17.36 42.56 3.52
N LEU A 565 16.05 42.59 3.27
CA LEU A 565 15.22 41.40 3.42
C LEU A 565 15.65 40.26 2.48
N LYS A 566 15.97 40.56 1.21
CA LYS A 566 16.51 39.57 0.26
C LYS A 566 17.81 38.95 0.77
N GLU A 567 18.73 39.75 1.32
CA GLU A 567 19.99 39.27 1.88
C GLU A 567 19.75 38.33 3.08
N ARG A 568 18.77 38.62 3.93
CA ARG A 568 18.38 37.77 5.08
C ARG A 568 17.67 36.48 4.67
N ILE A 569 16.75 36.54 3.69
CA ILE A 569 16.12 35.34 3.11
C ILE A 569 17.20 34.44 2.49
N GLN A 570 18.13 35.01 1.72
CA GLN A 570 19.24 34.27 1.13
C GLN A 570 20.14 33.62 2.20
N PHE A 571 20.35 34.29 3.34
CA PHE A 571 21.09 33.71 4.46
C PHE A 571 20.39 32.46 5.01
N THR A 572 19.08 32.53 5.30
CA THR A 572 18.32 31.36 5.78
C THR A 572 18.29 30.22 4.75
N HIS A 573 18.22 30.55 3.46
CA HIS A 573 18.27 29.55 2.38
C HIS A 573 19.65 28.87 2.31
N LYS A 574 20.74 29.63 2.40
CA LYS A 574 22.10 29.05 2.47
C LYS A 574 22.28 28.15 3.68
N TYR A 575 21.69 28.53 4.82
CA TYR A 575 21.68 27.67 6.01
C TYR A 575 20.95 26.36 5.75
N PHE A 576 19.75 26.40 5.17
CA PHE A 576 18.99 25.21 4.78
C PHE A 576 19.78 24.30 3.83
N VAL A 577 20.48 24.89 2.85
CA VAL A 577 21.36 24.15 1.93
C VAL A 577 22.55 23.50 2.65
N GLN A 578 23.10 24.15 3.68
CA GLN A 578 24.15 23.55 4.49
C GLN A 578 23.62 22.38 5.33
N GLN A 579 22.41 22.51 5.88
CA GLN A 579 21.77 21.49 6.73
C GLN A 579 21.33 20.24 5.97
N SER A 580 21.07 20.34 4.66
CA SER A 580 20.70 19.17 3.83
C SER A 580 21.84 18.16 3.63
N ALA A 581 23.08 18.58 3.83
CA ALA A 581 24.24 17.69 3.84
C ALA A 581 24.25 16.75 5.06
N GLU A 582 23.53 17.09 6.13
CA GLU A 582 23.37 16.21 7.29
C GLU A 582 22.34 15.11 7.00
N GLN A 583 22.48 13.96 7.68
CA GLN A 583 21.50 12.88 7.56
C GLN A 583 20.11 13.31 8.07
N VAL A 584 20.09 14.14 9.13
CA VAL A 584 18.89 14.77 9.66
C VAL A 584 19.19 16.24 9.97
N GLY A 585 18.85 17.11 9.03
CA GLY A 585 19.00 18.57 9.15
C GLY A 585 17.75 19.23 9.73
N PHE A 586 17.92 20.44 10.28
CA PHE A 586 16.81 21.28 10.71
C PHE A 586 17.06 22.74 10.33
N ALA A 587 16.05 23.42 9.78
CA ALA A 587 16.14 24.80 9.38
C ALA A 587 14.84 25.56 9.65
N LEU A 588 14.95 26.87 9.84
CA LEU A 588 13.84 27.80 9.85
C LEU A 588 13.92 28.66 8.60
N LEU A 589 12.80 28.80 7.90
CA LEU A 589 12.73 29.54 6.64
C LEU A 589 11.58 30.54 6.70
N LEU A 590 11.76 31.68 6.04
CA LEU A 590 10.62 32.52 5.70
C LEU A 590 9.97 31.94 4.45
N ALA A 591 8.71 31.55 4.57
CA ALA A 591 7.91 31.01 3.48
C ALA A 591 6.74 31.95 3.17
N CYS A 592 6.12 31.72 2.00
CA CYS A 592 5.00 32.48 1.52
C CYS A 592 3.96 31.54 0.91
N THR A 593 2.69 31.74 1.24
CA THR A 593 1.58 31.02 0.60
C THR A 593 1.32 31.58 -0.81
N ARG A 594 0.49 30.88 -1.61
CA ARG A 594 0.05 31.38 -2.91
C ARG A 594 -0.68 32.73 -2.83
N SER A 595 -1.43 32.99 -1.76
CA SER A 595 -2.08 34.29 -1.53
C SER A 595 -1.12 35.42 -1.14
N GLY A 596 0.17 35.13 -0.91
CA GLY A 596 1.15 36.11 -0.48
C GLY A 596 1.29 36.24 1.04
N ALA A 597 0.63 35.39 1.82
CA ALA A 597 0.76 35.41 3.27
C ALA A 597 2.12 34.84 3.71
N LEU A 598 2.84 35.59 4.52
CA LEU A 598 4.16 35.20 5.03
C LEU A 598 4.02 34.40 6.31
N PHE A 599 4.86 33.39 6.46
CA PHE A 599 4.93 32.58 7.67
C PHE A 599 6.34 32.02 7.90
N VAL A 600 6.65 31.67 9.15
CA VAL A 600 7.89 30.98 9.50
C VAL A 600 7.68 29.49 9.36
N CYS A 601 8.39 28.87 8.42
CA CYS A 601 8.33 27.45 8.15
C CYS A 601 9.49 26.73 8.85
N ALA A 602 9.19 25.87 9.81
CA ALA A 602 10.16 24.91 10.34
C ALA A 602 10.27 23.73 9.39
N VAL A 603 11.50 23.39 8.98
CA VAL A 603 11.78 22.30 8.05
C VAL A 603 12.72 21.30 8.70
N THR A 604 12.26 20.05 8.83
CA THR A 604 13.12 18.92 9.18
C THR A 604 13.48 18.15 7.92
N LEU A 605 14.76 18.04 7.62
CA LEU A 605 15.30 17.35 6.46
C LEU A 605 15.71 15.94 6.87
N MET A 606 15.33 14.94 6.09
CA MET A 606 15.79 13.57 6.25
C MET A 606 16.33 13.04 4.93
N SER A 607 17.66 13.00 4.82
CA SER A 607 18.36 12.46 3.67
C SER A 607 18.41 10.93 3.78
N ARG A 608 17.89 10.24 2.77
CA ARG A 608 17.76 8.78 2.76
C ARG A 608 18.23 8.20 1.43
N THR A 609 18.66 6.94 1.50
CA THR A 609 18.89 6.10 0.34
C THR A 609 17.80 5.05 0.31
N GLU A 610 17.11 4.92 -0.81
CA GLU A 610 16.11 3.87 -1.00
C GLU A 610 16.83 2.53 -1.20
N ASP A 611 16.48 1.53 -0.38
CA ASP A 611 17.26 0.29 -0.23
C ASP A 611 17.23 -0.59 -1.47
N ILE A 612 16.21 -0.48 -2.32
CA ILE A 612 16.03 -1.34 -3.51
C ILE A 612 16.77 -0.79 -4.73
N THR A 613 16.69 0.52 -4.95
CA THR A 613 17.17 1.23 -6.13
C THR A 613 18.52 1.90 -5.90
N GLY A 614 18.91 2.12 -4.64
CA GLY A 614 20.05 2.96 -4.28
C GLY A 614 19.81 4.45 -4.54
N TRP A 615 18.58 4.85 -4.86
CA TRP A 615 18.26 6.25 -5.15
C TRP A 615 18.31 7.09 -3.87
N HIS A 616 19.03 8.20 -3.93
CA HIS A 616 19.12 9.14 -2.83
C HIS A 616 18.03 10.19 -2.95
N TYR A 617 17.25 10.37 -1.89
CA TYR A 617 16.17 11.36 -1.83
C TYR A 617 16.15 12.05 -0.47
N THR A 618 15.53 13.22 -0.41
CA THR A 618 15.40 13.99 0.82
C THR A 618 13.92 14.19 1.11
N THR A 619 13.49 13.78 2.30
CA THR A 619 12.15 14.10 2.79
C THR A 619 12.22 15.39 3.59
N LEU A 620 11.35 16.34 3.27
CA LEU A 620 11.20 17.58 4.01
C LEU A 620 9.88 17.50 4.77
N LEU A 621 9.92 17.58 6.10
CA LEU A 621 8.74 17.77 6.93
C LEU A 621 8.62 19.26 7.22
N GLN A 622 7.51 19.89 6.86
CA GLN A 622 7.27 21.31 7.06
C GLN A 622 6.15 21.56 8.06
N MET A 623 6.27 22.66 8.80
CA MET A 623 5.23 23.11 9.72
C MET A 623 5.28 24.64 9.80
N ASP A 624 4.11 25.29 9.82
CA ASP A 624 4.02 26.69 10.21
C ASP A 624 4.29 26.81 11.71
N VAL A 625 5.29 27.58 12.07
CA VAL A 625 5.69 27.88 13.44
C VAL A 625 5.67 29.36 13.74
N THR A 626 4.92 30.16 12.97
CA THR A 626 4.85 31.63 13.14
C THR A 626 4.44 32.05 14.54
N ASP A 627 3.60 31.25 15.21
CA ASP A 627 3.16 31.49 16.60
C ASP A 627 4.27 31.23 17.63
N ILE A 628 5.29 30.45 17.27
CA ILE A 628 6.43 30.09 18.13
C ILE A 628 7.62 31.01 17.82
N VAL A 629 7.95 31.15 16.54
CA VAL A 629 9.01 32.00 16.02
C VAL A 629 8.38 33.07 15.15
N GLY A 630 8.29 34.29 15.67
CA GLY A 630 7.74 35.40 14.91
C GLY A 630 8.59 35.74 13.69
N ILE A 631 7.97 36.20 12.60
CA ILE A 631 8.67 36.58 11.35
C ILE A 631 9.79 37.59 11.63
N ARG A 632 9.52 38.62 12.44
CA ARG A 632 10.53 39.62 12.82
C ARG A 632 11.72 39.00 13.55
N GLN A 633 11.46 38.07 14.48
CA GLN A 633 12.51 37.37 15.22
C GLN A 633 13.39 36.52 14.30
N LEU A 634 12.79 35.77 13.36
CA LEU A 634 13.54 35.01 12.35
C LEU A 634 14.44 35.92 11.52
N ILE A 635 13.87 37.00 11.01
CA ILE A 635 14.59 37.93 10.13
C ILE A 635 15.70 38.65 10.88
N GLU A 636 15.48 39.10 12.12
CA GLU A 636 16.49 39.68 13.00
C GLU A 636 17.62 38.70 13.32
N ALA A 637 17.28 37.42 13.53
CA ALA A 637 18.26 36.37 13.77
C ALA A 637 19.08 36.03 12.52
N ALA A 638 18.49 36.13 11.32
CA ALA A 638 19.11 35.87 10.02
C ALA A 638 20.13 36.94 9.56
N CYS A 639 20.81 37.58 10.51
CA CYS A 639 21.98 38.42 10.28
C CYS A 639 23.26 37.66 10.65
N PRO A 640 24.43 37.98 10.05
CA PRO A 640 25.70 37.36 10.42
C PRO A 640 26.06 37.43 11.92
N ALA A 641 25.51 38.41 12.66
CA ALA A 641 25.68 38.57 14.10
C ALA A 641 24.42 38.21 14.91
N GLY A 642 23.33 37.78 14.27
CA GLY A 642 21.98 37.72 14.83
C GLY A 642 21.65 36.48 15.67
N GLY A 643 22.58 35.56 15.87
CA GLY A 643 22.32 34.35 16.67
C GLY A 643 21.36 33.36 16.01
N PHE A 644 21.29 33.31 14.68
CA PHE A 644 20.44 32.37 13.93
C PHE A 644 20.60 30.91 14.39
N ASP A 645 21.83 30.47 14.61
CA ASP A 645 22.12 29.12 15.11
C ASP A 645 21.43 28.85 16.46
N GLN A 646 21.43 29.82 17.36
CA GLN A 646 20.78 29.69 18.66
C GLN A 646 19.26 29.53 18.49
N LEU A 647 18.64 30.38 17.66
CA LEU A 647 17.21 30.31 17.38
C LEU A 647 16.80 28.96 16.76
N VAL A 648 17.62 28.45 15.84
CA VAL A 648 17.42 27.13 15.22
C VAL A 648 17.54 26.01 16.25
N GLN A 649 18.52 26.04 17.15
CA GLN A 649 18.69 24.99 18.18
C GLN A 649 17.56 24.98 19.22
N GLU A 650 17.11 26.16 19.66
CA GLU A 650 15.98 26.29 20.58
C GLU A 650 14.71 25.71 19.95
N SER A 651 14.40 26.12 18.71
CA SER A 651 13.24 25.65 17.96
C SER A 651 13.33 24.15 17.60
N ARG A 652 14.54 23.63 17.38
CA ARG A 652 14.78 22.21 17.06
C ARG A 652 14.29 21.29 18.17
N SER A 653 14.52 21.66 19.43
CA SER A 653 14.14 20.82 20.58
C SER A 653 12.63 20.67 20.72
N GLU A 654 11.92 21.78 20.56
CA GLU A 654 10.45 21.84 20.60
C GLU A 654 9.82 21.11 19.40
N MET A 655 10.39 21.29 18.20
CA MET A 655 9.97 20.56 17.01
C MET A 655 10.19 19.06 17.12
N LEU A 656 11.35 18.63 17.62
CA LEU A 656 11.61 17.21 17.87
C LEU A 656 10.64 16.63 18.89
N GLN A 657 10.19 17.42 19.86
CA GLN A 657 9.16 16.99 20.81
C GLN A 657 7.79 16.86 20.14
N CYS A 658 7.40 17.78 19.25
CA CYS A 658 6.17 17.71 18.45
C CYS A 658 6.17 16.52 17.46
N LEU A 659 7.31 16.25 16.81
CA LEU A 659 7.47 15.10 15.93
C LEU A 659 7.40 13.78 16.71
N LYS A 660 7.97 13.75 17.93
CA LYS A 660 7.87 12.59 18.84
C LYS A 660 6.43 12.36 19.30
N SER A 661 5.70 13.39 19.72
CA SER A 661 4.30 13.26 20.16
C SER A 661 3.37 12.85 19.00
N SER A 662 3.73 13.19 17.77
CA SER A 662 3.03 12.78 16.55
C SER A 662 3.35 11.36 16.07
N GLY A 663 4.16 10.60 16.82
CA GLY A 663 4.50 9.21 16.45
C GLY A 663 5.50 9.10 15.29
N ILE A 664 6.27 10.17 15.01
CA ILE A 664 7.33 10.20 13.98
C ILE A 664 8.76 10.05 14.59
N PRO A 665 9.06 9.23 15.62
CA PRO A 665 10.44 9.11 16.07
C PRO A 665 11.27 8.26 15.08
N SER A 666 12.24 8.96 14.47
CA SER A 666 13.46 8.65 13.70
C SER A 666 13.75 7.27 13.05
N SER A 667 13.18 6.14 13.46
CA SER A 667 13.33 4.84 12.76
C SER A 667 12.05 4.37 12.09
N ASN A 668 10.89 4.61 12.70
CA ASN A 668 9.62 3.99 12.29
C ASN A 668 8.85 4.81 11.24
N ALA A 669 9.21 6.08 11.04
CA ALA A 669 8.67 6.93 9.98
C ALA A 669 9.35 6.68 8.62
N ALA A 670 10.45 5.90 8.59
CA ALA A 670 11.18 5.57 7.36
C ALA A 670 10.33 4.85 6.31
N PRO A 671 9.55 3.81 6.66
CA PRO A 671 8.90 2.97 5.65
C PRO A 671 7.82 3.69 4.82
N PRO A 672 6.95 4.56 5.40
CA PRO A 672 6.00 5.35 4.61
C PRO A 672 6.68 6.25 3.57
N PHE A 673 7.71 7.00 3.96
CA PHE A 673 8.44 7.88 3.05
C PHE A 673 9.20 7.08 1.97
N GLN A 674 9.83 5.96 2.34
CA GLN A 674 10.50 5.06 1.39
C GLN A 674 9.53 4.50 0.34
N ARG A 675 8.33 4.06 0.75
CA ARG A 675 7.31 3.56 -0.18
C ARG A 675 6.88 4.65 -1.16
N GLN A 676 6.55 5.84 -0.66
CA GLN A 676 6.10 6.95 -1.49
C GLN A 676 7.21 7.44 -2.44
N ALA A 677 8.45 7.46 -1.98
CA ALA A 677 9.63 7.76 -2.79
C ALA A 677 9.79 6.72 -3.92
N LEU A 678 9.72 5.43 -3.60
CA LEU A 678 9.85 4.34 -4.57
C LEU A 678 8.75 4.38 -5.64
N GLU A 679 7.50 4.63 -5.25
CA GLU A 679 6.37 4.79 -6.19
C GLU A 679 6.65 5.90 -7.20
N ARG A 680 7.16 7.05 -6.73
CA ARG A 680 7.42 8.22 -7.58
C ARG A 680 8.62 8.04 -8.49
N TRP A 681 9.71 7.49 -7.96
CA TRP A 681 10.87 7.12 -8.77
C TRP A 681 10.48 6.12 -9.88
N THR A 682 9.66 5.13 -9.55
CA THR A 682 9.17 4.14 -10.53
C THR A 682 8.34 4.82 -11.62
N GLY A 683 7.42 5.72 -11.25
CA GLY A 683 6.65 6.51 -12.22
C GLY A 683 7.55 7.35 -13.14
N GLN A 684 8.52 8.07 -12.57
CA GLN A 684 9.45 8.91 -13.33
C GLN A 684 10.32 8.10 -14.29
N MET A 685 10.81 6.92 -13.87
CA MET A 685 11.56 6.02 -14.76
C MET A 685 10.68 5.48 -15.89
N MET A 686 9.42 5.17 -15.61
CA MET A 686 8.47 4.75 -16.64
C MET A 686 8.21 5.87 -17.66
N ASP A 687 8.11 7.12 -17.22
CA ASP A 687 7.98 8.28 -18.12
C ASP A 687 9.22 8.47 -19.00
N VAL A 688 10.43 8.32 -18.45
CA VAL A 688 11.67 8.39 -19.23
C VAL A 688 11.71 7.27 -20.28
N VAL A 689 11.34 6.05 -19.89
CA VAL A 689 11.26 4.89 -20.79
C VAL A 689 10.24 5.11 -21.90
N GLN A 690 9.07 5.70 -21.59
CA GLN A 690 8.05 6.03 -22.58
C GLN A 690 8.50 7.17 -23.53
N ARG A 691 9.22 8.17 -23.02
CA ARG A 691 9.80 9.25 -23.85
C ARG A 691 10.84 8.71 -24.83
N ASP A 692 11.68 7.77 -24.41
CA ASP A 692 12.68 7.15 -25.28
C ASP A 692 12.04 6.23 -26.33
N GLN A 693 10.88 5.65 -26.03
CA GLN A 693 10.10 4.84 -26.98
C GLN A 693 9.29 5.68 -27.99
N ASN A 694 9.06 6.97 -27.72
CA ASN A 694 8.33 7.87 -28.61
C ASN A 694 9.13 9.17 -28.88
N PRO A 695 10.00 9.17 -29.91
CA PRO A 695 10.83 10.32 -30.28
C PRO A 695 10.02 11.59 -30.59
N ALA A 696 8.75 11.45 -31.00
CA ALA A 696 7.86 12.58 -31.25
C ALA A 696 7.38 13.25 -29.95
N ALA A 697 7.11 12.46 -28.89
CA ALA A 697 6.77 12.98 -27.56
C ALA A 697 7.98 13.67 -26.90
N ALA A 698 9.19 13.12 -27.09
CA ALA A 698 10.43 13.76 -26.63
C ALA A 698 10.72 15.10 -27.32
N LYS A 699 10.22 15.31 -28.55
CA LYS A 699 10.35 16.58 -29.28
C LYS A 699 9.32 17.63 -28.81
N ALA A 700 8.13 17.21 -28.39
CA ALA A 700 7.09 18.09 -27.84
C ALA A 700 7.42 18.62 -26.43
N LEU A 701 8.06 17.80 -25.58
CA LEU A 701 8.46 18.16 -24.21
C LEU A 701 9.80 18.94 -24.12
N ARG A 702 10.58 19.00 -25.20
CA ARG A 702 11.78 19.86 -25.30
C ARG A 702 11.45 21.29 -25.72
N ALA A 703 10.19 21.58 -26.05
CA ALA A 703 9.75 22.96 -26.13
C ALA A 703 9.87 23.55 -24.71
N PRO A 704 10.54 24.70 -24.53
CA PRO A 704 10.52 25.39 -23.24
C PRO A 704 9.06 25.62 -22.83
N PRO A 705 8.72 25.53 -21.54
CA PRO A 705 7.39 25.91 -21.08
C PRO A 705 7.07 27.31 -21.62
N PRO A 706 5.81 27.61 -21.98
CA PRO A 706 5.45 28.96 -22.40
C PRO A 706 5.88 29.91 -21.29
N SER A 707 6.84 30.78 -21.59
CA SER A 707 7.21 31.87 -20.70
C SER A 707 5.93 32.63 -20.39
N PHE A 708 5.62 32.83 -19.11
CA PHE A 708 4.65 33.83 -18.67
C PHE A 708 5.19 35.20 -19.07
N ALA A 709 4.99 35.56 -20.34
CA ALA A 709 4.96 36.95 -20.74
C ALA A 709 3.62 37.47 -20.22
N SER A 710 3.68 38.45 -19.34
CA SER A 710 2.53 39.23 -18.90
C SER A 710 1.88 39.88 -20.14
N ASP A 711 0.80 39.30 -20.62
CA ASP A 711 -0.14 39.98 -21.50
C ASP A 711 -0.85 41.07 -20.69
N GLY A 712 -0.17 42.21 -20.57
CA GLY A 712 -0.58 43.36 -19.80
C GLY A 712 0.05 44.63 -20.36
N SER A 713 -0.15 44.89 -21.65
CA SER A 713 0.21 46.17 -22.27
C SER A 713 -0.84 46.55 -23.31
N GLN A 714 -2.08 46.79 -22.86
CA GLN A 714 -3.01 47.61 -23.62
C GLN A 714 -2.83 49.07 -23.21
N GLN A 715 -2.23 49.81 -24.16
CA GLN A 715 -2.40 51.22 -24.47
C GLN A 715 -3.14 52.10 -23.44
N LEU A 716 -2.40 53.04 -22.85
CA LEU A 716 -2.97 54.31 -22.40
C LEU A 716 -2.03 55.46 -22.78
N GLY A 717 -2.52 56.26 -23.72
CA GLY A 717 -2.41 57.72 -23.76
C GLY A 717 -1.07 58.37 -23.48
N THR A 718 -0.44 58.83 -24.55
CA THR A 718 0.52 59.94 -24.58
C THR A 718 -0.01 61.19 -23.89
N ALA A 719 0.79 61.79 -23.00
CA ALA A 719 0.80 63.22 -22.77
C ALA A 719 2.25 63.67 -22.48
N ASP A 720 2.68 64.64 -23.28
CA ASP A 720 3.92 65.41 -23.18
C ASP A 720 4.15 66.00 -21.78
N GLU A 721 5.42 66.11 -21.38
CA GLU A 721 6.05 67.41 -21.06
C GLU A 721 7.57 67.26 -20.80
N SER A 722 8.34 67.77 -21.78
CA SER A 722 9.57 68.61 -21.71
C SER A 722 10.58 68.54 -20.55
N GLU A 723 11.85 68.38 -20.97
CA GLU A 723 13.10 69.11 -20.58
C GLU A 723 13.61 68.97 -19.12
N THR A 724 14.90 68.71 -18.82
CA THR A 724 16.13 69.39 -19.26
C THR A 724 17.41 68.58 -18.99
N ALA A 725 18.38 68.71 -19.92
CA ALA A 725 19.84 68.90 -19.72
C ALA A 725 20.77 67.75 -19.23
N CYS A 726 21.54 67.27 -20.21
CA CYS A 726 22.94 66.78 -20.19
C CYS A 726 23.95 67.77 -19.52
N PRO A 727 25.21 67.39 -19.17
CA PRO A 727 26.22 66.95 -20.16
C PRO A 727 27.34 65.96 -19.77
N SER A 728 27.64 65.10 -20.76
CA SER A 728 28.94 64.65 -21.31
C SER A 728 30.21 64.51 -20.45
N SER A 729 30.89 63.37 -20.61
CA SER A 729 32.24 63.30 -21.23
C SER A 729 32.72 61.85 -21.47
N SER A 730 33.05 61.51 -22.72
CA SER A 730 33.96 60.42 -23.13
C SER A 730 35.42 60.96 -23.22
N PRO A 731 36.46 60.30 -23.80
CA PRO A 731 36.65 58.90 -24.28
C PRO A 731 38.06 58.28 -24.00
N ALA A 732 38.29 57.06 -24.57
CA ALA A 732 39.60 56.49 -25.03
C ALA A 732 40.54 55.89 -23.94
N SER A 733 41.39 54.87 -24.13
CA SER A 733 41.85 54.04 -25.26
C SER A 733 42.65 52.81 -24.77
N ASN A 734 42.78 51.81 -25.65
CA ASN A 734 43.76 50.71 -25.77
C ASN A 734 45.05 50.70 -24.90
N LYS A 735 45.46 49.50 -24.45
CA LYS A 735 46.78 48.88 -24.81
C LYS A 735 46.96 47.44 -24.30
N ARG A 736 47.43 46.57 -25.22
CA ARG A 736 48.06 45.26 -25.02
C ARG A 736 49.43 45.40 -24.32
N VAL A 737 49.81 44.42 -23.47
CA VAL A 737 51.20 43.90 -23.38
C VAL A 737 51.17 42.39 -23.05
N ARG A 738 52.14 41.68 -23.64
CA ARG A 738 52.39 40.23 -23.69
C ARG A 738 53.21 39.67 -22.50
N ALA A 739 53.07 38.34 -22.34
CA ALA A 739 54.07 37.31 -22.04
C ALA A 739 54.76 37.25 -20.66
N HIS A 740 54.72 36.05 -20.04
CA HIS A 740 55.90 35.18 -19.85
C HIS A 740 55.52 33.80 -19.25
N HIS A 741 55.73 32.72 -20.01
CA HIS A 741 56.24 31.42 -19.51
C HIS A 741 57.78 31.55 -19.36
N PRO A 742 58.57 30.63 -18.73
CA PRO A 742 58.36 29.18 -18.48
C PRO A 742 58.75 28.77 -17.02
N VAL A 743 58.71 27.53 -16.53
CA VAL A 743 59.64 26.39 -16.77
C VAL A 743 59.22 25.25 -15.82
N LYS A 744 59.20 23.99 -16.31
CA LYS A 744 59.15 22.75 -15.51
C LYS A 744 60.49 22.49 -14.80
N PRO A 745 60.50 21.67 -13.74
CA PRO A 745 61.30 20.44 -13.89
C PRO A 745 60.60 19.17 -13.42
N ALA A 746 61.23 18.07 -13.82
CA ALA A 746 60.80 16.69 -13.80
C ALA A 746 61.48 15.89 -12.67
N GLY A 747 61.00 14.65 -12.47
CA GLY A 747 61.64 13.57 -11.69
C GLY A 747 61.22 13.56 -10.21
N GLN A 748 60.99 12.45 -9.52
CA GLN A 748 61.30 11.01 -9.65
C GLN A 748 60.26 10.23 -8.82
N GLN A 749 59.72 9.11 -9.30
CA GLN A 749 59.94 7.74 -8.80
C GLN A 749 59.97 7.52 -7.27
N GLY A 750 59.16 6.58 -6.77
CA GLY A 750 59.49 5.82 -5.55
C GLY A 750 58.33 5.31 -4.68
N CYS A 751 57.81 4.13 -5.03
CA CYS A 751 57.37 3.00 -4.19
C CYS A 751 56.96 3.14 -2.69
N PHE A 752 55.81 2.49 -2.41
CA PHE A 752 55.42 1.67 -1.24
C PHE A 752 55.32 2.30 0.16
N SER A 753 54.07 2.34 0.67
CA SER A 753 53.59 1.64 1.89
C SER A 753 52.08 1.49 1.79
#